data_AF-A0A7K5JVX2-F1
#
_entry.id   AF-A0A7K5JVX2-F1
#
_cell.length_a   1.000
_cell.length_b   1.000
_cell.length_c   1.000
_cell.angle_alpha   90.00
_cell.angle_beta   90.00
_cell.angle_gamma   90.00
#
_symmetry.space_group_name_H-M   'P 1'
#
loop_
_entity.id
_entity.type
_entity.pdbx_description
1 polymer ?
#
loop_
_entity_poly.entity_id
_entity_poly.type
_entity_poly.pdbx_seq_one_letter_code
_entity_poly.pdbx_strand_id
1 'polypeptide(L)'
;DVQALKNAYELIKSANEGKFALDSDNFSTDLYVLCAEQALQMGYPEMSSDCLQMYFKARSPVNQFLGRAYLCQGQLHALHSTDNLEEFEKFVLFFMKAVDFASHDRRYYFLIYNASVLYWQLVRPFLKPGFRYCLIPSLSQIVTALNQIEEQDHEWRAKLMVNLLECFLDASKLEEAKEFSSTAAVFIKENVPEKYPQIFSLMVMILNSQCSGVLLLLLSQTVRTQSPSVCLCSLFLGSRLMDLTALCASSLHCISKITCNLSLFIHHFCGAWKLIEIECLECECERKKNGPKIVTYTKGVVEDQLELIKNLESSLKRAVQLGDPDVIQVVCAAQWNLCLPLLQHNLHQHVRKPLISVADALEEIDSMLALRCQVHMEIARIEEDGDRLEAAVGHLQKAIHLDSSGQYQEHLRLALNRVHWCTVLYQAPERQEDRAAVMIEQAKRGKQKDSVRKKRSLLVNAGLALAPDTFRIVLDSENEAKVSSGKSTSQISFLCAKAQHHTKSVEKVDEHLKHSKNENDRERITLWADLAKVACKQEVWDVCRAACRFCLLYEDDLFRKVSKPKKTRKSKTGAAMMVNGQNDTSRESLLPTNSFSFERDLLRILAEIRFINAEATVHLLRLQGIELNDHAVPPEDANLYHPGDVSYLPENDPEWKTYSLWIDCLSQYAMENFQRAAEIGEQLNEAWIVHNAVVYVLNYNRHLISSARQREITEYLQTLLEAIKTVGYNGSTEILLMLCNALARGLIIPWIPEAKPAEEKEEDTAVDNGRKAAGKKQEKANANQYLLVDPSGLSDIKAALEICEFALNVMAGTTGKGTVPVAAQQQVIATWVKAKQLNQQQIGNNLGTQDENNDEAQNPMERILVGLEMYSCNGLGLMVFAVPSLSELVKLALECNWSDSLVELQTLTRLMYFAYISQDYEIVTACSKRILESGGNSVNKRDSKKYDGPGNRVKQEMLSITAWMQGQSIMENLSGRKHLRVAASNAFAQSARYAGEAGNYSLVMFAARHFWNACLPLLGSPHDREHLKEPTEIILKNIIKAESKNKQEEKAIWPLHQWITKDFQSIGVSTECFLPGAEEDLALRIYLYGLLVHIHAHKADWEKALKVLDEANQVLPQTRHKLLIFKHMATVRAGLGCNFMVAIQKISRESAEYLPQMWRHLANVSKSTAGQLSCFQNAVSASQKQGDELQSVDYLMEFAEWLYCNQFPLNDAIKPLHWAVDLLLRMK
;
A
#
# COMPACT_ATOMS: atom_id res chain seq x y z
N ASP A 1 -32.66 36.70 30.25
CA ASP A 1 -34.01 37.05 29.74
C ASP A 1 -33.92 38.40 29.02
N VAL A 2 -34.03 38.39 27.70
CA VAL A 2 -33.86 39.59 26.84
C VAL A 2 -35.00 40.59 27.05
N GLN A 3 -36.21 40.12 27.36
CA GLN A 3 -37.36 40.99 27.56
C GLN A 3 -37.22 41.79 28.87
N ALA A 4 -36.71 41.16 29.92
CA ALA A 4 -36.41 41.83 31.18
C ALA A 4 -35.35 42.94 31.02
N LEU A 5 -34.31 42.70 30.21
CA LEU A 5 -33.28 43.71 29.91
C LEU A 5 -33.85 44.91 29.14
N LYS A 6 -34.68 44.67 28.11
CA LYS A 6 -35.33 45.75 27.35
C LYS A 6 -36.25 46.58 28.24
N ASN A 7 -37.05 45.93 29.08
CA ASN A 7 -37.92 46.62 30.02
C ASN A 7 -37.10 47.46 31.04
N ALA A 8 -36.01 46.91 31.57
CA ALA A 8 -35.11 47.63 32.48
C ALA A 8 -34.45 48.85 31.81
N TYR A 9 -33.99 48.69 30.56
CA TYR A 9 -33.40 49.77 29.77
C TYR A 9 -34.40 50.91 29.48
N GLU A 10 -35.63 50.59 29.07
CA GLU A 10 -36.68 51.59 28.83
C GLU A 10 -37.06 52.36 30.10
N LEU A 11 -37.08 51.68 31.26
CA LEU A 11 -37.30 52.32 32.56
C LEU A 11 -36.15 53.28 32.94
N ILE A 12 -34.90 52.86 32.73
CA ILE A 12 -33.70 53.68 32.98
C ILE A 12 -33.68 54.91 32.06
N LYS A 13 -34.03 54.73 30.78
CA LYS A 13 -34.07 55.79 29.77
C LYS A 13 -35.18 56.79 30.02
N SER A 14 -36.39 56.32 30.30
CA SER A 14 -37.55 57.19 30.61
C SER A 14 -37.39 57.97 31.92
N ALA A 15 -36.70 57.42 32.91
CA ALA A 15 -36.33 58.11 34.14
C ALA A 15 -35.33 59.26 33.89
N ASN A 16 -34.34 59.06 33.00
CA ASN A 16 -33.38 60.09 32.62
C ASN A 16 -34.01 61.21 31.76
N GLU A 17 -35.06 60.91 30.98
CA GLU A 17 -35.82 61.87 30.18
C GLU A 17 -36.89 62.66 30.97
N GLY A 18 -37.06 62.41 32.26
CA GLY A 18 -37.99 63.14 33.14
C GLY A 18 -39.47 62.86 32.91
N LYS A 19 -39.83 61.72 32.30
CA LYS A 19 -41.22 61.39 31.92
C LYS A 19 -42.06 60.68 32.99
N PHE A 20 -41.49 60.38 34.17
CA PHE A 20 -42.20 59.78 35.31
C PHE A 20 -42.14 60.69 36.56
N ALA A 21 -43.28 60.83 37.25
CA ALA A 21 -43.43 61.59 38.49
C ALA A 21 -42.89 60.85 39.73
N LEU A 22 -41.68 60.31 39.61
CA LEU A 22 -40.87 59.85 40.73
C LEU A 22 -39.61 60.70 40.70
N ASP A 23 -39.36 61.42 41.79
CA ASP A 23 -38.26 62.38 41.92
C ASP A 23 -36.96 61.82 41.34
N SER A 24 -36.34 62.59 40.43
CA SER A 24 -35.12 62.23 39.69
C SER A 24 -33.90 61.95 40.56
N ASP A 25 -34.01 62.10 41.88
CA ASP A 25 -32.94 61.94 42.86
C ASP A 25 -32.79 60.50 43.40
N ASN A 26 -33.61 59.53 42.98
CA ASN A 26 -33.66 58.18 43.58
C ASN A 26 -33.12 57.00 42.74
N PHE A 27 -32.58 57.23 41.53
CA PHE A 27 -31.94 56.14 40.76
C PHE A 27 -30.43 56.09 41.01
N SER A 28 -29.92 54.96 41.50
CA SER A 28 -28.47 54.76 41.63
C SER A 28 -27.82 54.77 40.24
N THR A 29 -26.77 55.57 40.09
CA THR A 29 -25.95 55.64 38.87
C THR A 29 -25.30 54.29 38.55
N ASP A 30 -25.18 53.39 39.53
CA ASP A 30 -24.66 52.03 39.35
C ASP A 30 -25.53 51.18 38.41
N LEU A 31 -26.86 51.45 38.34
CA LEU A 31 -27.79 50.72 37.48
C LEU A 31 -27.51 50.93 35.99
N TYR A 32 -26.96 52.09 35.59
CA TYR A 32 -26.54 52.34 34.22
C TYR A 32 -25.44 51.36 33.80
N VAL A 33 -24.47 51.10 34.68
CA VAL A 33 -23.33 50.20 34.41
C VAL A 33 -23.78 48.75 34.41
N LEU A 34 -24.64 48.34 35.36
CA LEU A 34 -25.20 46.98 35.39
C LEU A 34 -26.05 46.67 34.15
N CYS A 35 -26.86 47.64 33.69
CA CYS A 35 -27.63 47.50 32.46
C CYS A 35 -26.71 47.43 31.23
N ALA A 36 -25.63 48.22 31.20
CA ALA A 36 -24.65 48.21 30.12
C ALA A 36 -23.91 46.85 30.02
N GLU A 37 -23.42 46.32 31.14
CA GLU A 37 -22.78 44.99 31.19
C GLU A 37 -23.70 43.88 30.72
N GLN A 38 -24.95 43.88 31.21
CA GLN A 38 -25.92 42.86 30.83
C GLN A 38 -26.32 42.97 29.36
N ALA A 39 -26.38 44.18 28.81
CA ALA A 39 -26.62 44.43 27.40
C ALA A 39 -25.46 43.95 26.51
N LEU A 40 -24.20 44.21 26.92
CA LEU A 40 -23.02 43.68 26.23
C LEU A 40 -23.00 42.16 26.21
N GLN A 41 -23.28 41.52 27.35
CA GLN A 41 -23.30 40.06 27.47
C GLN A 41 -24.39 39.41 26.58
N MET A 42 -25.50 40.12 26.36
CA MET A 42 -26.64 39.64 25.56
C MET A 42 -26.56 40.07 24.09
N GLY A 43 -25.49 40.76 23.67
CA GLY A 43 -25.27 41.17 22.27
C GLY A 43 -26.02 42.45 21.83
N TYR A 44 -26.34 43.35 22.75
CA TYR A 44 -27.02 44.64 22.47
C TYR A 44 -26.09 45.85 22.72
N PRO A 45 -25.12 46.13 21.83
CA PRO A 45 -24.10 47.17 22.05
C PRO A 45 -24.67 48.59 22.05
N GLU A 46 -25.72 48.87 21.27
CA GLU A 46 -26.37 50.20 21.23
C GLU A 46 -26.98 50.58 22.58
N MET A 47 -27.67 49.62 23.23
CA MET A 47 -28.26 49.83 24.57
C MET A 47 -27.17 50.04 25.61
N SER A 48 -26.06 49.29 25.54
CA SER A 48 -24.91 49.50 26.41
C SER A 48 -24.26 50.88 26.20
N SER A 49 -24.12 51.32 24.94
CA SER A 49 -23.56 52.63 24.62
C SER A 49 -24.42 53.76 25.19
N ASP A 50 -25.75 53.68 25.04
CA ASP A 50 -26.67 54.69 25.57
C ASP A 50 -26.61 54.73 27.10
N CYS A 51 -26.63 53.58 27.78
CA CYS A 51 -26.47 53.49 29.24
C CYS A 51 -25.15 54.10 29.74
N LEU A 52 -24.02 53.81 29.09
CA LEU A 52 -22.73 54.38 29.46
C LEU A 52 -22.68 55.89 29.22
N GLN A 53 -23.30 56.39 28.15
CA GLN A 53 -23.37 57.82 27.88
C GLN A 53 -24.18 58.55 28.95
N MET A 54 -25.25 57.94 29.48
CA MET A 54 -25.99 58.46 30.64
C MET A 54 -25.13 58.44 31.91
N TYR A 55 -24.40 57.35 32.16
CA TYR A 55 -23.51 57.21 33.32
C TYR A 55 -22.41 58.29 33.39
N PHE A 56 -21.75 58.59 32.27
CA PHE A 56 -20.69 59.60 32.22
C PHE A 56 -21.21 61.04 32.18
N LYS A 57 -22.48 61.26 31.82
CA LYS A 57 -23.15 62.57 31.92
C LYS A 57 -23.62 62.87 33.35
N ALA A 58 -24.01 61.85 34.10
CA ALA A 58 -24.35 61.97 35.52
C ALA A 58 -23.08 62.26 36.36
N ARG A 59 -23.21 63.03 37.45
CA ARG A 59 -22.13 63.18 38.44
C ARG A 59 -22.03 61.88 39.25
N SER A 60 -21.35 60.89 38.68
CA SER A 60 -21.22 59.55 39.24
C SER A 60 -20.15 59.49 40.34
N PRO A 61 -20.38 58.78 41.45
CA PRO A 61 -19.40 58.62 42.53
C PRO A 61 -18.22 57.75 42.06
N VAL A 62 -17.02 58.06 42.55
CA VAL A 62 -15.79 57.31 42.23
C VAL A 62 -15.78 56.00 43.03
N ASN A 63 -16.36 54.95 42.45
CA ASN A 63 -16.47 53.61 43.03
C ASN A 63 -16.11 52.53 41.97
N GLN A 64 -16.24 51.23 42.31
CA GLN A 64 -15.94 50.13 41.38
C GLN A 64 -16.67 50.21 40.03
N PHE A 65 -17.84 50.87 39.97
CA PHE A 65 -18.62 50.98 38.74
C PHE A 65 -17.98 51.92 37.73
N LEU A 66 -17.09 52.83 38.13
CA LEU A 66 -16.31 53.63 37.20
C LEU A 66 -15.31 52.78 36.41
N GLY A 67 -14.58 51.88 37.09
CA GLY A 67 -13.69 50.93 36.43
C GLY A 67 -14.44 49.95 35.53
N ARG A 68 -15.59 49.44 35.98
CA ARG A 68 -16.48 48.58 35.18
C ARG A 68 -17.07 49.29 33.97
N ALA A 69 -17.45 50.56 34.10
CA ALA A 69 -17.91 51.38 32.98
C ALA A 69 -16.82 51.55 31.92
N TYR A 70 -15.56 51.77 32.32
CA TYR A 70 -14.44 51.80 31.37
C TYR A 70 -14.21 50.46 30.67
N LEU A 71 -14.34 49.33 31.39
CA LEU A 71 -14.27 48.00 30.75
C LEU A 71 -15.38 47.80 29.72
N CYS A 72 -16.63 48.17 30.05
CA CYS A 72 -17.75 48.10 29.10
C CYS A 72 -17.52 48.99 27.88
N GLN A 73 -16.98 50.20 28.09
CA GLN A 73 -16.67 51.12 27.00
C GLN A 73 -15.57 50.59 26.09
N GLY A 74 -14.56 49.92 26.66
CA GLY A 74 -13.56 49.19 25.88
C GLY A 74 -14.18 48.05 25.06
N GLN A 75 -15.09 47.27 25.64
CA GLN A 75 -15.76 46.15 24.97
C GLN A 75 -16.68 46.59 23.81
N LEU A 76 -17.23 47.81 23.85
CA LEU A 76 -17.99 48.37 22.71
C LEU A 76 -17.13 48.61 21.47
N HIS A 77 -15.82 48.79 21.63
CA HIS A 77 -14.84 48.90 20.55
C HIS A 77 -14.27 47.53 20.16
N ALA A 78 -15.09 46.47 20.23
CA ALA A 78 -14.67 45.09 19.95
C ALA A 78 -14.02 44.93 18.57
N LEU A 79 -12.85 44.30 18.56
CA LEU A 79 -11.98 44.18 17.40
C LEU A 79 -12.39 42.97 16.55
N HIS A 80 -12.97 43.20 15.38
CA HIS A 80 -13.40 42.14 14.45
C HIS A 80 -12.40 41.92 13.31
N SER A 81 -11.57 42.92 12.98
CA SER A 81 -10.47 42.82 12.00
C SER A 81 -9.25 43.61 12.46
N THR A 82 -8.10 43.36 11.80
CA THR A 82 -6.83 44.06 12.05
C THR A 82 -6.70 45.39 11.29
N ASP A 83 -7.74 45.80 10.54
CA ASP A 83 -7.66 46.91 9.58
C ASP A 83 -7.96 48.28 10.23
N ASN A 84 -8.61 48.32 11.40
CA ASN A 84 -9.02 49.54 12.11
C ASN A 84 -8.14 49.82 13.35
N LEU A 85 -6.96 50.40 13.13
CA LEU A 85 -6.00 50.71 14.23
C LEU A 85 -6.54 51.78 15.20
N GLU A 86 -7.37 52.73 14.74
CA GLU A 86 -7.96 53.76 15.59
C GLU A 86 -8.95 53.18 16.63
N GLU A 87 -9.69 52.15 16.28
CA GLU A 87 -10.60 51.45 17.21
C GLU A 87 -9.79 50.63 18.22
N PHE A 88 -8.67 50.06 17.80
CA PHE A 88 -7.71 49.39 18.69
C PHE A 88 -7.11 50.34 19.73
N GLU A 89 -6.70 51.55 19.33
CA GLU A 89 -6.18 52.55 20.26
C GLU A 89 -7.23 53.01 21.29
N LYS A 90 -8.49 53.20 20.85
CA LYS A 90 -9.61 53.54 21.75
C LYS A 90 -9.93 52.38 22.71
N PHE A 91 -9.94 51.15 22.22
CA PHE A 91 -10.07 49.94 23.02
C PHE A 91 -8.98 49.87 24.11
N VAL A 92 -7.70 49.98 23.71
CA VAL A 92 -6.57 49.95 24.64
C VAL A 92 -6.67 51.07 25.68
N LEU A 93 -7.02 52.29 25.26
CA LEU A 93 -7.15 53.44 26.15
C LEU A 93 -8.15 53.19 27.29
N PHE A 94 -9.33 52.65 27.00
CA PHE A 94 -10.35 52.41 28.03
C PHE A 94 -9.96 51.25 28.97
N PHE A 95 -9.34 50.20 28.45
CA PHE A 95 -8.80 49.12 29.27
C PHE A 95 -7.67 49.61 30.19
N MET A 96 -6.76 50.47 29.69
CA MET A 96 -5.70 51.04 30.53
C MET A 96 -6.25 52.01 31.58
N LYS A 97 -7.31 52.79 31.27
CA LYS A 97 -8.01 53.62 32.27
C LYS A 97 -8.64 52.79 33.39
N ALA A 98 -9.19 51.62 33.07
CA ALA A 98 -9.73 50.71 34.07
C ALA A 98 -8.63 50.11 34.97
N VAL A 99 -7.50 49.70 34.37
CA VAL A 99 -6.33 49.18 35.10
C VAL A 99 -5.72 50.25 36.00
N ASP A 100 -5.51 51.46 35.47
CA ASP A 100 -4.97 52.60 36.21
C ASP A 100 -5.89 53.01 37.36
N PHE A 101 -7.20 53.12 37.12
CA PHE A 101 -8.16 53.37 38.20
C PHE A 101 -8.05 52.33 39.32
N ALA A 102 -7.98 51.05 38.96
CA ALA A 102 -7.93 49.95 39.91
C ALA A 102 -6.60 49.82 40.65
N SER A 103 -5.48 50.33 40.11
CA SER A 103 -4.16 50.24 40.76
C SER A 103 -4.01 51.16 41.98
N HIS A 104 -4.85 52.19 42.11
CA HIS A 104 -4.76 53.18 43.18
C HIS A 104 -5.37 52.71 44.52
N ASP A 105 -6.29 51.73 44.52
CA ASP A 105 -6.96 51.24 45.73
C ASP A 105 -7.04 49.71 45.73
N ARG A 106 -6.51 49.09 46.80
CA ARG A 106 -6.48 47.63 46.99
C ARG A 106 -7.86 46.98 46.89
N ARG A 107 -8.93 47.71 47.23
CA ARG A 107 -10.32 47.20 47.12
C ARG A 107 -10.75 46.91 45.69
N TYR A 108 -10.03 47.44 44.69
CA TYR A 108 -10.37 47.31 43.29
C TYR A 108 -9.40 46.44 42.48
N TYR A 109 -8.43 45.78 43.11
CA TYR A 109 -7.45 44.92 42.41
C TYR A 109 -8.09 43.80 41.56
N PHE A 110 -9.26 43.29 41.97
CA PHE A 110 -10.02 42.32 41.16
C PHE A 110 -10.39 42.87 39.77
N LEU A 111 -10.52 44.20 39.60
CA LEU A 111 -10.76 44.83 38.30
C LEU A 111 -9.53 44.74 37.39
N ILE A 112 -8.31 44.69 37.92
CA ILE A 112 -7.08 44.51 37.12
C ILE A 112 -7.06 43.09 36.53
N TYR A 113 -7.39 42.08 37.34
CA TYR A 113 -7.52 40.71 36.86
C TYR A 113 -8.63 40.60 35.80
N ASN A 114 -9.83 41.13 36.08
CA ASN A 114 -10.93 41.14 35.12
C ASN A 114 -10.58 41.88 33.82
N ALA A 115 -9.90 43.03 33.92
CA ALA A 115 -9.40 43.77 32.78
C ALA A 115 -8.43 42.93 31.94
N SER A 116 -7.51 42.20 32.57
CA SER A 116 -6.53 41.36 31.87
C SER A 116 -7.19 40.21 31.10
N VAL A 117 -8.20 39.56 31.68
CA VAL A 117 -8.94 38.46 31.04
C VAL A 117 -9.76 38.96 29.86
N LEU A 118 -10.51 40.06 30.05
CA LEU A 118 -11.32 40.66 28.99
C LEU A 118 -10.43 41.22 27.86
N TYR A 119 -9.31 41.86 28.20
CA TYR A 119 -8.32 42.33 27.24
C TYR A 119 -7.81 41.14 26.40
N TRP A 120 -7.39 40.05 27.04
CA TRP A 120 -6.86 38.87 26.35
C TRP A 120 -7.88 38.21 25.41
N GLN A 121 -9.16 38.19 25.77
CA GLN A 121 -10.22 37.65 24.92
C GLN A 121 -10.39 38.46 23.63
N LEU A 122 -10.28 39.79 23.71
CA LEU A 122 -10.57 40.71 22.61
C LEU A 122 -9.36 41.00 21.70
N VAL A 123 -8.12 40.84 22.18
CA VAL A 123 -6.91 41.06 21.37
C VAL A 123 -6.48 39.84 20.53
N ARG A 124 -7.21 38.72 20.57
CA ARG A 124 -6.90 37.50 19.81
C ARG A 124 -6.64 37.73 18.30
N PRO A 125 -7.37 38.62 17.59
CA PRO A 125 -7.08 38.92 16.18
C PRO A 125 -5.66 39.46 15.91
N PHE A 126 -5.06 40.14 16.90
CA PHE A 126 -3.74 40.76 16.83
C PHE A 126 -2.59 39.81 17.26
N LEU A 127 -2.90 38.58 17.68
CA LEU A 127 -1.91 37.55 18.00
C LEU A 127 -1.34 36.85 16.74
N LYS A 128 -1.72 37.30 15.54
CA LYS A 128 -1.15 36.82 14.27
C LYS A 128 0.27 37.40 14.04
N PRO A 129 1.19 36.63 13.42
CA PRO A 129 2.51 37.12 13.08
C PRO A 129 2.44 38.43 12.28
N GLY A 130 3.28 39.41 12.62
CA GLY A 130 3.32 40.72 11.97
C GLY A 130 2.47 41.82 12.63
N PHE A 131 1.48 41.49 13.48
CA PHE A 131 0.68 42.49 14.22
C PHE A 131 0.92 42.46 15.74
N ARG A 132 1.67 41.48 16.25
CA ARG A 132 1.96 41.30 17.68
C ARG A 132 2.69 42.49 18.31
N TYR A 133 3.44 43.27 17.53
CA TYR A 133 4.16 44.43 18.02
C TYR A 133 3.23 45.52 18.59
N CYS A 134 1.99 45.63 18.08
CA CYS A 134 0.98 46.57 18.57
C CYS A 134 0.54 46.28 20.02
N LEU A 135 0.67 45.03 20.47
CA LEU A 135 0.27 44.59 21.80
C LEU A 135 1.32 44.87 22.88
N ILE A 136 2.59 45.08 22.49
CA ILE A 136 3.71 45.22 23.43
C ILE A 136 3.44 46.29 24.51
N PRO A 137 3.02 47.54 24.17
CA PRO A 137 2.84 48.58 25.19
C PRO A 137 1.74 48.24 26.19
N SER A 138 0.58 47.80 25.70
CA SER A 138 -0.60 47.53 26.54
C SER A 138 -0.47 46.24 27.35
N LEU A 139 0.10 45.18 26.77
CA LEU A 139 0.36 43.93 27.47
C LEU A 139 1.47 44.08 28.53
N SER A 140 2.51 44.88 28.25
CA SER A 140 3.55 45.19 29.26
C SER A 140 2.96 45.90 30.47
N GLN A 141 2.04 46.86 30.25
CA GLN A 141 1.38 47.58 31.34
C GLN A 141 0.47 46.67 32.17
N ILE A 142 -0.30 45.77 31.53
CA ILE A 142 -1.14 44.79 32.23
C ILE A 142 -0.29 43.82 33.06
N VAL A 143 0.78 43.25 32.47
CA VAL A 143 1.69 42.34 33.19
C VAL A 143 2.35 43.06 34.35
N THR A 144 2.73 44.32 34.19
CA THR A 144 3.32 45.13 35.28
C THR A 144 2.31 45.38 36.41
N ALA A 145 1.06 45.73 36.09
CA ALA A 145 0.01 45.90 37.09
C ALA A 145 -0.29 44.60 37.84
N LEU A 146 -0.39 43.46 37.13
CA LEU A 146 -0.56 42.13 37.74
C LEU A 146 0.64 41.71 38.60
N ASN A 147 1.86 42.12 38.22
CA ASN A 147 3.06 41.89 39.01
C ASN A 147 3.03 42.67 40.33
N GLN A 148 2.59 43.93 40.30
CA GLN A 148 2.56 44.82 41.46
C GLN A 148 1.52 44.42 42.50
N ILE A 149 0.39 43.87 42.08
CA ILE A 149 -0.69 43.43 42.98
C ILE A 149 -0.52 42.00 43.52
N GLU A 150 0.55 41.31 43.12
CA GLU A 150 0.84 39.91 43.47
C GLU A 150 -0.36 38.97 43.21
N GLU A 151 -0.90 39.03 41.98
CA GLU A 151 -2.13 38.29 41.66
C GLU A 151 -1.97 36.77 41.86
N GLN A 152 -2.98 36.17 42.52
CA GLN A 152 -2.94 34.78 42.99
C GLN A 152 -2.95 33.74 41.86
N ASP A 153 -3.50 34.09 40.69
CA ASP A 153 -3.45 33.20 39.52
C ASP A 153 -2.09 33.31 38.82
N HIS A 154 -1.12 32.58 39.38
CA HIS A 154 0.24 32.51 38.85
C HIS A 154 0.28 31.88 37.45
N GLU A 155 -0.67 30.99 37.12
CA GLU A 155 -0.75 30.35 35.82
C GLU A 155 -1.18 31.33 34.73
N TRP A 156 -2.19 32.15 35.01
CA TRP A 156 -2.66 33.21 34.13
C TRP A 156 -1.56 34.26 33.88
N ARG A 157 -0.88 34.68 34.96
CA ARG A 157 0.24 35.62 34.88
C ARG A 157 1.40 35.06 34.05
N ALA A 158 1.78 33.79 34.27
CA ALA A 158 2.80 33.11 33.46
C ALA A 158 2.43 33.07 31.97
N LYS A 159 1.15 32.82 31.65
CA LYS A 159 0.65 32.82 30.26
C LYS A 159 0.82 34.19 29.59
N LEU A 160 0.46 35.28 30.27
CA LEU A 160 0.63 36.64 29.72
C LEU A 160 2.11 37.00 29.55
N MET A 161 2.98 36.60 30.48
CA MET A 161 4.43 36.83 30.38
C MET A 161 5.05 36.09 29.19
N VAL A 162 4.69 34.83 28.95
CA VAL A 162 5.18 34.07 27.77
C VAL A 162 4.74 34.75 26.47
N ASN A 163 3.48 35.16 26.37
CA ASN A 163 2.97 35.80 25.16
C ASN A 163 3.58 37.19 24.91
N LEU A 164 3.88 37.95 25.97
CA LEU A 164 4.62 39.21 25.84
C LEU A 164 6.03 38.97 25.30
N LEU A 165 6.69 37.89 25.74
CA LEU A 165 8.01 37.51 25.25
C LEU A 165 7.99 37.16 23.75
N GLU A 166 6.97 36.43 23.32
CA GLU A 166 6.75 36.16 21.89
C GLU A 166 6.47 37.45 21.10
N CYS A 167 5.75 38.42 21.68
CA CYS A 167 5.54 39.71 21.03
C CYS A 167 6.87 40.48 20.83
N PHE A 168 7.77 40.46 21.82
CA PHE A 168 9.11 41.07 21.67
C PHE A 168 9.97 40.38 20.61
N LEU A 169 9.89 39.05 20.53
CA LEU A 169 10.59 38.25 19.52
C LEU A 169 10.10 38.56 18.11
N ASP A 170 8.78 38.59 17.89
CA ASP A 170 8.18 38.94 16.60
C ASP A 170 8.54 40.38 16.16
N ALA A 171 8.62 41.31 17.11
CA ALA A 171 9.02 42.70 16.86
C ALA A 171 10.54 42.90 16.72
N SER A 172 11.35 41.83 16.77
CA SER A 172 12.82 41.87 16.74
C SER A 172 13.46 42.75 17.84
N LYS A 173 12.76 42.95 18.96
CA LYS A 173 13.23 43.74 20.10
C LYS A 173 14.02 42.88 21.09
N LEU A 174 15.18 42.38 20.64
CA LEU A 174 15.93 41.33 21.32
C LEU A 174 16.49 41.74 22.70
N GLU A 175 16.87 43.01 22.90
CA GLU A 175 17.37 43.48 24.20
C GLU A 175 16.25 43.55 25.25
N GLU A 176 15.09 44.10 24.88
CA GLU A 176 13.89 44.13 25.75
C GLU A 176 13.42 42.68 26.06
N ALA A 177 13.46 41.78 25.07
CA ALA A 177 13.13 40.36 25.24
C ALA A 177 14.08 39.67 26.22
N LYS A 178 15.39 39.96 26.16
CA LYS A 178 16.41 39.34 27.00
C LYS A 178 16.25 39.74 28.46
N GLU A 179 16.10 41.03 28.73
CA GLU A 179 15.89 41.55 30.08
C GLU A 179 14.59 40.99 30.68
N PHE A 180 13.50 41.06 29.92
CA PHE A 180 12.21 40.54 30.36
C PHE A 180 12.20 39.01 30.53
N SER A 181 12.92 38.26 29.69
CA SER A 181 13.01 36.79 29.79
C SER A 181 13.63 36.32 31.09
N SER A 182 14.61 37.05 31.62
CA SER A 182 15.27 36.72 32.88
C SER A 182 14.28 36.84 34.04
N THR A 183 13.52 37.94 34.06
CA THR A 183 12.48 38.20 35.06
C THR A 183 11.33 37.19 34.97
N ALA A 184 10.85 36.90 33.76
CA ALA A 184 9.78 35.94 33.55
C ALA A 184 10.22 34.49 33.87
N ALA A 185 11.47 34.13 33.58
CA ALA A 185 11.99 32.80 33.88
C ALA A 185 12.10 32.56 35.39
N VAL A 186 12.54 33.56 36.18
CA VAL A 186 12.56 33.46 37.64
C VAL A 186 11.14 33.25 38.18
N PHE A 187 10.18 34.09 37.76
CA PHE A 187 8.79 33.98 38.21
C PHE A 187 8.15 32.62 37.86
N ILE A 188 8.31 32.15 36.61
CA ILE A 188 7.72 30.89 36.14
C ILE A 188 8.39 29.69 36.82
N LYS A 189 9.70 29.74 37.06
CA LYS A 189 10.41 28.66 37.76
C LYS A 189 9.92 28.46 39.18
N GLU A 190 9.65 29.57 39.88
CA GLU A 190 9.23 29.54 41.28
C GLU A 190 7.74 29.19 41.44
N ASN A 191 6.88 29.67 40.54
CA ASN A 191 5.41 29.60 40.73
C ASN A 191 4.70 28.62 39.78
N VAL A 192 5.24 28.35 38.59
CA VAL A 192 4.61 27.46 37.57
C VAL A 192 5.68 26.65 36.81
N PRO A 193 6.40 25.73 37.49
CA PRO A 193 7.58 25.06 36.94
C PRO A 193 7.29 24.25 35.67
N GLU A 194 6.05 23.76 35.50
CA GLU A 194 5.60 23.04 34.30
C GLU A 194 5.68 23.88 33.02
N LYS A 195 5.58 25.21 33.11
CA LYS A 195 5.72 26.13 31.96
C LYS A 195 7.15 26.64 31.74
N TYR A 196 8.08 26.25 32.61
CA TYR A 196 9.49 26.62 32.48
C TYR A 196 10.15 26.14 31.17
N PRO A 197 9.86 24.94 30.64
CA PRO A 197 10.41 24.51 29.34
C PRO A 197 10.00 25.43 28.18
N GLN A 198 8.79 25.98 28.23
CA GLN A 198 8.28 26.88 27.19
C GLN A 198 9.05 28.20 27.16
N ILE A 199 9.24 28.84 28.33
CA ILE A 199 10.04 30.08 28.39
C ILE A 199 11.52 29.82 28.11
N PHE A 200 12.05 28.67 28.54
CA PHE A 200 13.42 28.27 28.27
C PHE A 200 13.68 28.13 26.76
N SER A 201 12.74 27.53 26.01
CA SER A 201 12.79 27.47 24.54
C SER A 201 12.88 28.86 23.90
N LEU A 202 12.06 29.80 24.38
CA LEU A 202 12.08 31.18 23.89
C LEU A 202 13.41 31.89 24.23
N MET A 203 13.98 31.66 25.42
CA MET A 203 15.29 32.19 25.80
C MET A 203 16.42 31.67 24.89
N VAL A 204 16.36 30.39 24.50
CA VAL A 204 17.33 29.80 23.55
C VAL A 204 17.17 30.42 22.15
N MET A 205 15.95 30.73 21.71
CA MET A 205 15.75 31.48 20.46
C MET A 205 16.31 32.89 20.52
N ILE A 206 16.12 33.63 21.62
CA ILE A 206 16.74 34.94 21.84
C ILE A 206 18.27 34.82 21.73
N LEU A 207 18.86 33.82 22.39
CA LEU A 207 20.30 33.59 22.38
C LEU A 207 20.83 33.24 20.98
N ASN A 208 20.12 32.39 20.22
CA ASN A 208 20.48 32.02 18.85
C ASN A 208 20.45 33.21 17.89
N SER A 209 19.49 34.13 18.04
CA SER A 209 19.40 35.31 17.17
C SER A 209 20.55 36.32 17.39
N GLN A 210 21.09 36.41 18.61
CA GLN A 210 22.27 37.21 18.92
C GLN A 210 23.60 36.53 18.51
N CYS A 211 23.64 35.20 18.49
CA CYS A 211 24.86 34.42 18.25
C CYS A 211 25.40 34.45 16.80
N SER A 212 24.66 34.97 15.81
CA SER A 212 25.17 35.02 14.42
C SER A 212 26.30 36.04 14.21
N GLY A 213 26.36 37.11 15.01
CA GLY A 213 27.38 38.16 14.89
C GLY A 213 28.55 38.04 15.87
N VAL A 214 28.28 37.63 17.12
CA VAL A 214 29.29 37.68 18.21
C VAL A 214 30.21 36.44 18.20
N LEU A 215 29.72 35.29 17.75
CA LEU A 215 30.53 34.06 17.69
C LEU A 215 31.67 34.17 16.66
N LEU A 216 31.46 34.88 15.54
CA LEU A 216 32.50 35.13 14.53
C LEU A 216 33.60 36.07 15.05
N LEU A 217 33.21 37.07 15.86
CA LEU A 217 34.15 38.00 16.51
C LEU A 217 34.96 37.31 17.63
N LEU A 218 34.32 36.46 18.44
CA LEU A 218 35.01 35.70 19.50
C LEU A 218 35.91 34.58 18.94
N LEU A 219 35.53 33.94 17.83
CA LEU A 219 36.39 32.99 17.11
C LEU A 219 37.64 33.67 16.52
N SER A 220 37.55 34.95 16.12
CA SER A 220 38.71 35.70 15.61
C SER A 220 39.68 36.14 16.73
N GLN A 221 39.17 36.36 17.95
CA GLN A 221 39.98 36.85 19.08
C GLN A 221 40.57 35.73 19.94
N THR A 222 39.90 34.59 20.08
CA THR A 222 40.36 33.47 20.92
C THR A 222 41.58 32.72 20.35
N VAL A 223 41.83 32.79 19.04
CA VAL A 223 43.06 32.23 18.43
C VAL A 223 44.31 33.07 18.77
N ARG A 224 44.16 34.30 19.31
CA ARG A 224 45.29 35.21 19.57
C ARG A 224 45.69 35.40 21.03
N THR A 225 44.88 35.02 22.02
CA THR A 225 45.21 35.32 23.43
C THR A 225 44.99 34.10 24.34
N GLN A 226 46.09 33.43 24.71
CA GLN A 226 46.13 32.46 25.81
C GLN A 226 46.00 33.19 27.15
N SER A 227 44.77 33.42 27.64
CA SER A 227 44.55 33.92 29.01
C SER A 227 43.66 32.97 29.84
N PRO A 228 44.05 32.65 31.09
CA PRO A 228 43.37 31.64 31.91
C PRO A 228 42.01 32.08 32.49
N SER A 229 41.65 33.37 32.42
CA SER A 229 40.35 33.87 32.91
C SER A 229 39.17 33.49 32.01
N VAL A 230 39.41 33.26 30.71
CA VAL A 230 38.37 32.81 29.75
C VAL A 230 38.07 31.31 29.90
N CYS A 231 38.97 30.56 30.54
CA CYS A 231 38.82 29.12 30.81
C CYS A 231 37.79 28.82 31.92
N LEU A 232 37.57 29.75 32.85
CA LEU A 232 36.60 29.60 33.94
C LEU A 232 35.15 29.86 33.48
N CYS A 233 34.93 30.81 32.57
CA CYS A 233 33.61 31.05 31.98
C CYS A 233 33.14 29.89 31.07
N SER A 234 34.07 29.20 30.39
CA SER A 234 33.76 28.04 29.56
C SER A 234 33.45 26.77 30.37
N LEU A 235 34.05 26.59 31.54
CA LEU A 235 33.73 25.51 32.48
C LEU A 235 32.34 25.67 33.14
N PHE A 236 31.94 26.92 33.46
CA PHE A 236 30.62 27.20 34.03
C PHE A 236 29.48 27.01 33.01
N LEU A 237 29.68 27.39 31.75
CA LEU A 237 28.71 27.13 30.69
C LEU A 237 28.59 25.63 30.35
N GLY A 238 29.69 24.87 30.41
CA GLY A 238 29.69 23.43 30.10
C GLY A 238 28.87 22.57 31.06
N SER A 239 28.80 22.93 32.36
CA SER A 239 27.98 22.18 33.32
C SER A 239 26.48 22.40 33.11
N ARG A 240 26.05 23.63 32.80
CA ARG A 240 24.64 23.95 32.57
C ARG A 240 24.15 23.55 31.17
N LEU A 241 25.04 23.49 30.17
CA LEU A 241 24.69 22.98 28.83
C LEU A 241 24.38 21.46 28.82
N MET A 242 24.90 20.70 29.79
CA MET A 242 24.63 19.26 29.91
C MET A 242 23.25 18.98 30.52
N ASP A 243 22.79 19.81 31.47
CA ASP A 243 21.41 19.80 31.94
C ASP A 243 20.43 20.20 30.81
N LEU A 244 20.87 21.08 29.89
CA LEU A 244 20.13 21.42 28.66
C LEU A 244 19.99 20.22 27.71
N THR A 245 21.04 19.41 27.50
CA THR A 245 20.96 18.27 26.56
C THR A 245 20.05 17.15 27.08
N ALA A 246 19.94 16.97 28.39
CA ALA A 246 19.01 16.02 29.00
C ALA A 246 17.53 16.48 28.91
N LEU A 247 17.26 17.79 29.00
CA LEU A 247 15.90 18.34 28.82
C LEU A 247 15.48 18.51 27.35
N CYS A 248 16.42 18.67 26.42
CA CYS A 248 16.15 18.89 24.98
C CYS A 248 15.75 17.63 24.19
N ALA A 249 15.55 16.48 24.82
CA ALA A 249 15.17 15.22 24.18
C ALA A 249 13.77 15.22 23.49
N SER A 250 13.06 16.35 23.51
CA SER A 250 11.68 16.52 23.01
C SER A 250 11.53 17.43 21.78
N SER A 251 12.56 18.17 21.31
CA SER A 251 12.44 19.06 20.15
C SER A 251 13.47 18.77 19.04
N LEU A 252 12.99 18.09 17.98
CA LEU A 252 13.80 17.43 16.95
C LEU A 252 14.60 18.34 15.99
N HIS A 253 14.34 19.65 15.95
CA HIS A 253 14.78 20.47 14.81
C HIS A 253 16.15 21.15 14.97
N CYS A 254 16.63 21.35 16.20
CA CYS A 254 17.87 22.10 16.45
C CYS A 254 19.13 21.24 16.58
N ILE A 255 19.00 19.92 16.74
CA ILE A 255 20.12 19.07 17.15
C ILE A 255 21.14 18.88 16.01
N SER A 256 20.72 18.60 14.76
CA SER A 256 21.67 18.24 13.69
C SER A 256 22.65 19.34 13.27
N LYS A 257 22.31 20.62 13.50
CA LYS A 257 23.19 21.76 13.21
C LYS A 257 24.10 22.13 14.38
N ILE A 258 23.71 21.78 15.61
CA ILE A 258 24.46 22.11 16.83
C ILE A 258 25.52 21.04 17.10
N THR A 259 25.22 19.74 16.97
CA THR A 259 26.19 18.67 17.27
C THR A 259 27.41 18.66 16.35
N CYS A 260 27.26 18.97 15.06
CA CYS A 260 28.38 18.93 14.12
C CYS A 260 29.41 20.07 14.32
N ASN A 261 28.99 21.22 14.87
CA ASN A 261 29.90 22.34 15.17
C ASN A 261 30.42 22.32 16.61
N LEU A 262 29.72 21.66 17.54
CA LEU A 262 30.11 21.56 18.95
C LEU A 262 31.07 20.37 19.21
N SER A 263 31.04 19.30 18.40
CA SER A 263 31.88 18.12 18.60
C SER A 263 33.38 18.42 18.52
N LEU A 264 33.77 19.38 17.65
CA LEU A 264 35.14 19.87 17.50
C LEU A 264 35.63 20.71 18.69
N PHE A 265 34.72 21.40 19.39
CA PHE A 265 35.05 22.25 20.55
C PHE A 265 35.11 21.45 21.86
N ILE A 266 34.31 20.40 21.99
CA ILE A 266 34.23 19.54 23.20
C ILE A 266 35.39 18.53 23.25
N HIS A 267 35.91 18.09 22.11
CA HIS A 267 37.03 17.13 22.01
C HIS A 267 38.31 17.61 22.72
N HIS A 268 38.47 18.92 22.93
CA HIS A 268 39.67 19.52 23.53
C HIS A 268 39.55 19.80 25.04
N PHE A 269 38.34 19.79 25.62
CA PHE A 269 38.11 20.25 27.01
C PHE A 269 37.30 19.27 27.89
N CYS A 270 36.68 18.21 27.33
CA CYS A 270 35.94 17.20 28.11
C CYS A 270 36.79 15.96 28.40
N GLY A 271 36.69 15.42 29.62
CA GLY A 271 37.31 14.13 29.99
C GLY A 271 36.75 12.95 29.19
N ALA A 272 37.53 11.89 29.03
CA ALA A 272 37.24 10.73 28.16
C ALA A 272 35.84 10.10 28.37
N TRP A 273 35.32 10.16 29.60
CA TRP A 273 33.98 9.71 30.00
C TRP A 273 32.83 10.46 29.33
N LYS A 274 32.94 11.78 29.22
CA LYS A 274 31.90 12.64 28.63
C LYS A 274 31.83 12.50 27.12
N LEU A 275 32.94 12.08 26.49
CA LEU A 275 32.96 11.76 25.06
C LEU A 275 32.07 10.54 24.76
N ILE A 276 32.10 9.53 25.63
CA ILE A 276 31.29 8.32 25.52
C ILE A 276 29.80 8.63 25.68
N GLU A 277 29.43 9.50 26.63
CA GLU A 277 28.03 9.93 26.79
C GLU A 277 27.49 10.65 25.56
N ILE A 278 28.32 11.48 24.89
CA ILE A 278 27.94 12.16 23.65
C ILE A 278 27.75 11.16 22.51
N GLU A 279 28.66 10.19 22.36
CA GLU A 279 28.50 9.11 21.37
C GLU A 279 27.21 8.32 21.58
N CYS A 280 26.81 8.05 22.83
CA CYS A 280 25.53 7.43 23.15
C CYS A 280 24.34 8.28 22.68
N LEU A 281 24.36 9.58 22.95
CA LEU A 281 23.30 10.50 22.54
C LEU A 281 23.20 10.65 21.01
N GLU A 282 24.34 10.67 20.31
CA GLU A 282 24.37 10.69 18.83
C GLU A 282 23.72 9.43 18.24
N CYS A 283 24.06 8.26 18.79
CA CYS A 283 23.47 6.98 18.37
C CYS A 283 21.96 6.92 18.65
N GLU A 284 21.49 7.44 19.79
CA GLU A 284 20.05 7.54 20.08
C GLU A 284 19.32 8.54 19.18
N CYS A 285 19.98 9.63 18.76
CA CYS A 285 19.42 10.60 17.81
C CYS A 285 19.26 9.99 16.41
N GLU A 286 20.29 9.30 15.89
CA GLU A 286 20.20 8.59 14.62
C GLU A 286 19.14 7.48 14.67
N ARG A 287 19.00 6.79 15.81
CA ARG A 287 17.88 5.85 16.03
C ARG A 287 16.51 6.52 15.92
N LYS A 288 16.29 7.68 16.57
CA LYS A 288 15.00 8.41 16.49
C LYS A 288 14.71 8.93 15.08
N LYS A 289 15.74 9.31 14.32
CA LYS A 289 15.65 9.71 12.91
C LYS A 289 15.29 8.54 12.00
N ASN A 290 15.83 7.36 12.26
CA ASN A 290 15.52 6.12 11.53
C ASN A 290 14.29 5.37 12.08
N GLY A 291 13.77 5.76 13.24
CA GLY A 291 12.63 5.14 13.93
C GLY A 291 11.40 4.84 13.05
N PRO A 292 10.89 5.76 12.22
CA PRO A 292 9.76 5.46 11.34
C PRO A 292 10.09 4.47 10.21
N LYS A 293 11.37 4.33 9.84
CA LYS A 293 11.84 3.41 8.78
C LYS A 293 12.19 2.03 9.33
N ILE A 294 12.54 1.92 10.61
CA ILE A 294 12.98 0.68 11.27
C ILE A 294 11.88 -0.39 11.27
N VAL A 295 10.62 0.04 11.33
CA VAL A 295 9.42 -0.81 11.27
C VAL A 295 9.29 -1.55 9.93
N THR A 296 9.94 -1.03 8.87
CA THR A 296 9.93 -1.67 7.54
C THR A 296 10.92 -2.83 7.42
N TYR A 297 11.85 -2.99 8.39
CA TYR A 297 12.90 -4.02 8.41
C TYR A 297 13.62 -4.21 7.07
N THR A 298 13.74 -3.13 6.28
CA THR A 298 14.45 -3.16 5.01
C THR A 298 15.94 -3.39 5.25
N LYS A 299 16.57 -4.17 4.37
CA LYS A 299 17.96 -4.62 4.54
C LYS A 299 18.94 -3.48 4.87
N GLY A 300 18.85 -2.34 4.17
CA GLY A 300 19.71 -1.19 4.41
C GLY A 300 19.50 -0.54 5.79
N VAL A 301 18.26 -0.43 6.26
CA VAL A 301 17.96 0.16 7.58
C VAL A 301 18.42 -0.75 8.73
N VAL A 302 18.30 -2.07 8.55
CA VAL A 302 18.81 -3.06 9.51
C VAL A 302 20.35 -3.03 9.53
N GLU A 303 21.01 -2.93 8.38
CA GLU A 303 22.47 -2.80 8.28
C GLU A 303 22.98 -1.51 8.96
N ASP A 304 22.32 -0.37 8.74
CA ASP A 304 22.66 0.90 9.39
C ASP A 304 22.54 0.81 10.92
N GLN A 305 21.48 0.15 11.43
CA GLN A 305 21.28 -0.03 12.86
C GLN A 305 22.30 -0.98 13.48
N LEU A 306 22.68 -2.05 12.78
CA LEU A 306 23.74 -2.97 13.22
C LEU A 306 25.10 -2.26 13.29
N GLU A 307 25.36 -1.28 12.41
CA GLU A 307 26.58 -0.48 12.47
C GLU A 307 26.62 0.44 13.69
N LEU A 308 25.49 1.08 14.04
CA LEU A 308 25.37 1.85 15.29
C LEU A 308 25.61 0.98 16.53
N ILE A 309 25.08 -0.24 16.55
CA ILE A 309 25.28 -1.22 17.63
C ILE A 309 26.77 -1.58 17.79
N LYS A 310 27.51 -1.75 16.69
CA LYS A 310 28.96 -2.01 16.74
C LYS A 310 29.74 -0.80 17.28
N ASN A 311 29.34 0.41 16.90
CA ASN A 311 29.97 1.65 17.38
C ASN A 311 29.86 1.75 18.90
N LEU A 312 28.67 1.54 19.45
CA LEU A 312 28.45 1.53 20.90
C LEU A 312 29.10 0.35 21.61
N GLU A 313 29.26 -0.81 20.96
CA GLU A 313 30.04 -1.91 21.54
C GLU A 313 31.51 -1.51 21.75
N SER A 314 32.08 -0.69 20.85
CA SER A 314 33.41 -0.12 21.01
C SER A 314 33.45 0.90 22.16
N SER A 315 32.40 1.72 22.31
CA SER A 315 32.26 2.71 23.36
C SER A 315 32.07 2.06 24.75
N LEU A 316 31.34 0.95 24.83
CA LEU A 316 31.17 0.15 26.04
C LEU A 316 32.51 -0.40 26.55
N LYS A 317 33.34 -0.94 25.65
CA LYS A 317 34.69 -1.41 26.01
C LYS A 317 35.57 -0.28 26.54
N ARG A 318 35.48 0.92 25.95
CA ARG A 318 36.17 2.12 26.46
C ARG A 318 35.65 2.53 27.84
N ALA A 319 34.33 2.49 28.05
CA ALA A 319 33.70 2.83 29.33
C ALA A 319 34.14 1.88 30.46
N VAL A 320 34.17 0.58 30.19
CA VAL A 320 34.64 -0.46 31.14
C VAL A 320 36.12 -0.28 31.48
N GLN A 321 36.97 -0.02 30.48
CA GLN A 321 38.40 0.23 30.70
C GLN A 321 38.68 1.44 31.60
N LEU A 322 37.86 2.47 31.43
CA LEU A 322 37.99 3.68 32.20
C LEU A 322 37.45 3.42 33.64
N GLY A 323 36.37 2.64 33.82
CA GLY A 323 35.86 2.15 35.13
C GLY A 323 34.79 2.97 35.89
N ASP A 324 33.95 3.77 35.21
CA ASP A 324 32.93 4.64 35.83
C ASP A 324 31.55 3.97 35.73
N PRO A 325 30.93 3.57 36.86
CA PRO A 325 29.66 2.87 36.86
C PRO A 325 28.52 3.62 36.17
N ASP A 326 28.47 4.95 36.27
CA ASP A 326 27.37 5.75 35.72
C ASP A 326 27.45 5.78 34.18
N VAL A 327 28.65 5.95 33.64
CA VAL A 327 28.91 5.94 32.19
C VAL A 327 28.64 4.57 31.60
N ILE A 328 29.05 3.50 32.28
CA ILE A 328 28.77 2.12 31.85
C ILE A 328 27.25 1.88 31.79
N GLN A 329 26.48 2.34 32.78
CA GLN A 329 25.01 2.23 32.77
C GLN A 329 24.37 2.99 31.60
N VAL A 330 24.84 4.21 31.31
CA VAL A 330 24.35 5.01 30.17
C VAL A 330 24.59 4.30 28.84
N VAL A 331 25.81 3.77 28.64
CA VAL A 331 26.14 3.02 27.41
C VAL A 331 25.30 1.75 27.30
N CYS A 332 25.13 1.01 28.39
CA CYS A 332 24.29 -0.19 28.44
C CYS A 332 22.82 0.11 28.13
N ALA A 333 22.27 1.21 28.63
CA ALA A 333 20.90 1.65 28.33
C ALA A 333 20.74 2.05 26.86
N ALA A 334 21.69 2.81 26.30
CA ALA A 334 21.68 3.20 24.88
C ALA A 334 21.79 1.98 23.96
N GLN A 335 22.67 1.02 24.30
CA GLN A 335 22.86 -0.22 23.57
C GLN A 335 21.61 -1.11 23.60
N TRP A 336 20.95 -1.22 24.76
CA TRP A 336 19.66 -1.91 24.90
C TRP A 336 18.59 -1.28 24.01
N ASN A 337 18.44 0.05 24.06
CA ASN A 337 17.47 0.79 23.27
C ASN A 337 17.65 0.60 21.75
N LEU A 338 18.89 0.42 21.29
CA LEU A 338 19.21 0.09 19.90
C LEU A 338 18.99 -1.38 19.55
N CYS A 339 19.12 -2.29 20.51
CA CYS A 339 18.84 -3.70 20.29
C CYS A 339 17.34 -4.01 20.25
N LEU A 340 16.50 -3.27 20.99
CA LEU A 340 15.06 -3.51 21.13
C LEU A 340 14.31 -3.77 19.80
N PRO A 341 14.47 -2.95 18.73
CA PRO A 341 13.78 -3.20 17.45
C PRO A 341 14.23 -4.48 16.75
N LEU A 342 15.44 -4.97 17.02
CA LEU A 342 16.04 -6.15 16.37
C LEU A 342 15.80 -7.45 17.15
N LEU A 343 15.08 -7.42 18.28
CA LEU A 343 14.74 -8.62 19.07
C LEU A 343 13.70 -9.54 18.41
N GLN A 344 13.26 -9.22 17.18
CA GLN A 344 12.39 -10.10 16.40
C GLN A 344 13.07 -11.44 16.09
N HIS A 345 12.28 -12.53 16.03
CA HIS A 345 12.78 -13.91 15.86
C HIS A 345 13.73 -14.11 14.66
N ASN A 346 13.59 -13.32 13.59
CA ASN A 346 14.46 -13.45 12.41
C ASN A 346 15.79 -12.67 12.53
N LEU A 347 15.88 -11.70 13.45
CA LEU A 347 17.00 -10.76 13.57
C LEU A 347 17.74 -10.86 14.91
N HIS A 348 17.12 -11.42 15.94
CA HIS A 348 17.62 -11.47 17.32
C HIS A 348 19.01 -12.13 17.49
N GLN A 349 19.45 -12.99 16.57
CA GLN A 349 20.76 -13.63 16.61
C GLN A 349 21.88 -12.62 16.37
N HIS A 350 21.60 -11.53 15.64
CA HIS A 350 22.57 -10.46 15.38
C HIS A 350 22.86 -9.62 16.64
N VAL A 351 21.90 -9.53 17.58
CA VAL A 351 22.06 -8.78 18.84
C VAL A 351 22.56 -9.63 20.01
N ARG A 352 22.73 -10.95 19.83
CA ARG A 352 23.21 -11.87 20.87
C ARG A 352 24.51 -11.40 21.55
N LYS A 353 25.56 -11.14 20.76
CA LYS A 353 26.87 -10.73 21.29
C LYS A 353 26.81 -9.36 21.98
N PRO A 354 26.21 -8.32 21.36
CA PRO A 354 25.97 -7.03 22.03
C PRO A 354 25.29 -7.15 23.40
N LEU A 355 24.25 -7.97 23.51
CA LEU A 355 23.52 -8.15 24.77
C LEU A 355 24.34 -8.87 25.85
N ILE A 356 25.14 -9.88 25.48
CA ILE A 356 26.06 -10.54 26.42
C ILE A 356 27.07 -9.52 26.94
N SER A 357 27.66 -8.68 26.08
CA SER A 357 28.59 -7.62 26.50
C SER A 357 27.94 -6.62 27.46
N VAL A 358 26.66 -6.27 27.26
CA VAL A 358 25.89 -5.42 28.18
C VAL A 358 25.66 -6.12 29.52
N ALA A 359 25.31 -7.41 29.51
CA ALA A 359 25.09 -8.19 30.73
C ALA A 359 26.38 -8.30 31.56
N ASP A 360 27.51 -8.62 30.92
CA ASP A 360 28.82 -8.73 31.57
C ASP A 360 29.24 -7.39 32.19
N ALA A 361 29.12 -6.29 31.44
CA ALA A 361 29.46 -4.95 31.95
C ALA A 361 28.57 -4.51 33.13
N LEU A 362 27.28 -4.85 33.11
CA LEU A 362 26.35 -4.58 34.23
C LEU A 362 26.61 -5.49 35.45
N GLU A 363 27.14 -6.70 35.23
CA GLU A 363 27.54 -7.64 36.28
C GLU A 363 28.86 -7.20 36.95
N GLU A 364 29.82 -6.66 36.20
CA GLU A 364 31.07 -6.10 36.75
C GLU A 364 30.84 -4.92 37.71
N ILE A 365 29.83 -4.08 37.45
CA ILE A 365 29.48 -2.92 38.29
C ILE A 365 28.41 -3.23 39.36
N ASP A 366 27.98 -4.48 39.47
CA ASP A 366 26.86 -4.96 40.29
C ASP A 366 25.61 -4.07 40.25
N SER A 367 25.19 -3.68 39.03
CA SER A 367 24.05 -2.78 38.87
C SER A 367 22.74 -3.44 39.32
N MET A 368 21.96 -2.71 40.13
CA MET A 368 20.61 -3.11 40.58
C MET A 368 19.49 -2.68 39.59
N LEU A 369 19.85 -2.20 38.40
CA LEU A 369 18.85 -1.76 37.42
C LEU A 369 17.98 -2.94 36.94
N ALA A 370 16.66 -2.71 36.84
CA ALA A 370 15.70 -3.65 36.26
C ALA A 370 16.09 -4.09 34.82
N LEU A 371 16.88 -3.26 34.13
CA LEU A 371 17.47 -3.56 32.83
C LEU A 371 18.31 -4.86 32.83
N ARG A 372 19.06 -5.15 33.90
CA ARG A 372 19.91 -6.35 33.99
C ARG A 372 19.08 -7.65 33.95
N CYS A 373 17.93 -7.65 34.60
CA CYS A 373 16.97 -8.76 34.53
C CYS A 373 16.39 -8.91 33.11
N GLN A 374 16.00 -7.80 32.47
CA GLN A 374 15.47 -7.81 31.09
C GLN A 374 16.47 -8.33 30.06
N VAL A 375 17.74 -7.92 30.17
CA VAL A 375 18.81 -8.40 29.28
C VAL A 375 19.01 -9.91 29.45
N HIS A 376 19.09 -10.43 30.68
CA HIS A 376 19.22 -11.87 30.90
C HIS A 376 18.01 -12.68 30.41
N MET A 377 16.79 -12.15 30.51
CA MET A 377 15.60 -12.78 29.94
C MET A 377 15.69 -12.92 28.41
N GLU A 378 16.07 -11.85 27.71
CA GLU A 378 16.18 -11.88 26.25
C GLU A 378 17.37 -12.72 25.77
N ILE A 379 18.51 -12.69 26.48
CA ILE A 379 19.63 -13.61 26.16
C ILE A 379 19.17 -15.06 26.32
N ALA A 380 18.46 -15.41 27.40
CA ALA A 380 17.97 -16.77 27.59
C ALA A 380 17.08 -17.23 26.44
N ARG A 381 16.19 -16.37 25.92
CA ARG A 381 15.37 -16.66 24.73
C ARG A 381 16.23 -16.88 23.48
N ILE A 382 17.21 -16.03 23.24
CA ILE A 382 18.13 -16.15 22.09
C ILE A 382 18.97 -17.43 22.17
N GLU A 383 19.41 -17.82 23.38
CA GLU A 383 20.15 -19.07 23.62
C GLU A 383 19.28 -20.32 23.48
N GLU A 384 18.01 -20.24 23.89
CA GLU A 384 17.01 -21.30 23.67
C GLU A 384 16.80 -21.53 22.16
N ASP A 385 16.58 -20.45 21.39
CA ASP A 385 16.46 -20.52 19.93
C ASP A 385 17.76 -20.99 19.23
N GLY A 386 18.91 -20.77 19.87
CA GLY A 386 20.24 -21.20 19.43
C GLY A 386 20.65 -22.62 19.86
N ASP A 387 19.74 -23.40 20.44
CA ASP A 387 19.95 -24.76 20.99
C ASP A 387 21.05 -24.85 22.07
N ARG A 388 21.30 -23.75 22.80
CA ARG A 388 22.27 -23.67 23.91
C ARG A 388 21.55 -23.60 25.25
N LEU A 389 20.78 -24.66 25.54
CA LEU A 389 19.90 -24.68 26.71
C LEU A 389 20.61 -24.48 28.06
N GLU A 390 21.82 -25.03 28.24
CA GLU A 390 22.55 -24.87 29.51
C GLU A 390 22.87 -23.40 29.79
N ALA A 391 23.24 -22.65 28.75
CA ALA A 391 23.44 -21.21 28.84
C ALA A 391 22.11 -20.48 29.12
N ALA A 392 21.01 -20.90 28.48
CA ALA A 392 19.69 -20.35 28.75
C ALA A 392 19.25 -20.56 30.21
N VAL A 393 19.45 -21.76 30.78
CA VAL A 393 19.19 -22.05 32.21
C VAL A 393 20.01 -21.13 33.11
N GLY A 394 21.31 -20.96 32.81
CA GLY A 394 22.18 -20.07 33.58
C GLY A 394 21.69 -18.62 33.59
N HIS A 395 21.28 -18.09 32.43
CA HIS A 395 20.74 -16.74 32.34
C HIS A 395 19.36 -16.59 33.01
N LEU A 396 18.48 -17.59 32.91
CA LEU A 396 17.19 -17.58 33.63
C LEU A 396 17.37 -17.59 35.15
N GLN A 397 18.31 -18.40 35.65
CA GLN A 397 18.66 -18.40 37.07
C GLN A 397 19.16 -17.02 37.51
N LYS A 398 20.08 -16.40 36.75
CA LYS A 398 20.53 -15.02 37.04
C LYS A 398 19.38 -14.02 37.05
N ALA A 399 18.47 -14.07 36.06
CA ALA A 399 17.31 -13.18 35.99
C ALA A 399 16.37 -13.33 37.21
N ILE A 400 16.14 -14.56 37.70
CA ILE A 400 15.32 -14.80 38.90
C ILE A 400 15.91 -14.15 40.14
N HIS A 401 17.23 -14.20 40.32
CA HIS A 401 17.89 -13.57 41.47
C HIS A 401 17.84 -12.04 41.41
N LEU A 402 17.72 -11.46 40.20
CA LEU A 402 17.71 -10.02 39.96
C LEU A 402 16.29 -9.41 39.93
N ASP A 403 15.23 -10.21 39.93
CA ASP A 403 13.83 -9.75 39.95
C ASP A 403 13.41 -9.30 41.37
N SER A 404 13.91 -8.15 41.81
CA SER A 404 13.62 -7.57 43.13
C SER A 404 12.16 -7.14 43.31
N SER A 405 11.43 -6.88 42.21
CA SER A 405 10.02 -6.48 42.23
C SER A 405 9.04 -7.66 42.15
N GLY A 406 9.53 -8.88 41.87
CA GLY A 406 8.72 -10.07 41.65
C GLY A 406 7.80 -9.98 40.42
N GLN A 407 8.05 -9.02 39.52
CA GLN A 407 7.19 -8.74 38.37
C GLN A 407 7.30 -9.85 37.31
N TYR A 408 8.45 -10.51 37.22
CA TYR A 408 8.77 -11.53 36.22
C TYR A 408 8.82 -12.94 36.82
N GLN A 409 8.70 -13.07 38.14
CA GLN A 409 8.91 -14.30 38.91
C GLN A 409 8.13 -15.51 38.35
N GLU A 410 6.84 -15.36 38.02
CA GLU A 410 6.05 -16.45 37.42
C GLU A 410 6.53 -16.81 36.01
N HIS A 411 6.79 -15.82 35.15
CA HIS A 411 7.28 -16.01 33.78
C HIS A 411 8.64 -16.73 33.76
N LEU A 412 9.57 -16.25 34.59
CA LEU A 412 10.89 -16.80 34.75
C LEU A 412 10.87 -18.22 35.32
N ARG A 413 10.00 -18.50 36.30
CA ARG A 413 9.86 -19.84 36.87
C ARG A 413 9.33 -20.84 35.84
N LEU A 414 8.34 -20.44 35.04
CA LEU A 414 7.79 -21.29 33.98
C LEU A 414 8.82 -21.54 32.87
N ALA A 415 9.51 -20.48 32.42
CA ALA A 415 10.58 -20.60 31.43
C ALA A 415 11.73 -21.49 31.94
N LEU A 416 12.16 -21.30 33.20
CA LEU A 416 13.20 -22.11 33.81
C LEU A 416 12.79 -23.58 33.90
N ASN A 417 11.58 -23.88 34.37
CA ASN A 417 11.08 -25.25 34.46
C ASN A 417 11.06 -25.91 33.07
N ARG A 418 10.55 -25.20 32.04
CA ARG A 418 10.51 -25.69 30.65
C ARG A 418 11.91 -26.04 30.14
N VAL A 419 12.85 -25.11 30.24
CA VAL A 419 14.21 -25.28 29.70
C VAL A 419 15.01 -26.32 30.52
N HIS A 420 14.85 -26.34 31.84
CA HIS A 420 15.53 -27.29 32.74
C HIS A 420 15.15 -28.74 32.46
N TRP A 421 13.86 -29.04 32.27
CA TRP A 421 13.45 -30.40 31.91
C TRP A 421 13.98 -30.85 30.55
N CYS A 422 14.31 -29.91 29.67
CA CYS A 422 14.87 -30.19 28.35
C CYS A 422 16.40 -30.36 28.35
N THR A 423 17.09 -30.06 29.46
CA THR A 423 18.51 -30.40 29.70
C THR A 423 18.69 -31.70 30.46
N VAL A 424 17.73 -32.10 31.30
CA VAL A 424 17.78 -33.35 32.09
C VAL A 424 17.32 -34.55 31.23
N LEU A 425 18.22 -35.11 30.43
CA LEU A 425 17.93 -36.16 29.44
C LEU A 425 17.55 -37.55 30.02
N TYR A 426 17.81 -37.82 31.30
CA TYR A 426 17.71 -39.18 31.89
C TYR A 426 16.61 -39.36 32.94
N GLN A 427 15.79 -38.35 33.21
CA GLN A 427 14.66 -38.45 34.13
C GLN A 427 13.35 -38.13 33.38
N ALA A 428 12.38 -39.04 33.44
CA ALA A 428 11.06 -38.80 32.88
C ALA A 428 10.24 -37.94 33.86
N PRO A 429 9.79 -36.73 33.47
CA PRO A 429 9.01 -35.88 34.37
C PRO A 429 7.70 -36.56 34.78
N GLU A 430 7.27 -36.38 36.04
CA GLU A 430 6.00 -36.94 36.54
C GLU A 430 4.79 -36.12 36.10
N ARG A 431 4.95 -34.80 35.99
CA ARG A 431 3.92 -33.85 35.62
C ARG A 431 3.62 -33.89 34.12
N GLN A 432 2.34 -33.79 33.76
CA GLN A 432 1.85 -33.88 32.38
C GLN A 432 2.37 -32.72 31.51
N GLU A 433 2.38 -31.50 32.05
CA GLU A 433 2.90 -30.30 31.38
C GLU A 433 4.40 -30.44 31.02
N ASP A 434 5.21 -30.94 31.96
CA ASP A 434 6.65 -31.14 31.76
C ASP A 434 6.94 -32.25 30.73
N ARG A 435 6.13 -33.32 30.71
CA ARG A 435 6.20 -34.37 29.66
C ARG A 435 5.92 -33.80 28.27
N ALA A 436 4.90 -32.96 28.16
CA ALA A 436 4.55 -32.31 26.89
C ALA A 436 5.67 -31.38 26.43
N ALA A 437 6.22 -30.56 27.32
CA ALA A 437 7.33 -29.65 27.04
C ALA A 437 8.54 -30.39 26.45
N VAL A 438 8.99 -31.48 27.09
CA VAL A 438 10.12 -32.29 26.62
C VAL A 438 9.85 -32.89 25.23
N MET A 439 8.65 -33.38 24.97
CA MET A 439 8.29 -33.95 23.67
C MET A 439 8.26 -32.91 22.55
N ILE A 440 7.75 -31.70 22.83
CA ILE A 440 7.77 -30.57 21.90
C ILE A 440 9.21 -30.17 21.56
N GLU A 441 10.08 -30.06 22.57
CA GLU A 441 11.49 -29.73 22.37
C GLU A 441 12.25 -30.83 21.61
N GLN A 442 11.99 -32.11 21.90
CA GLN A 442 12.54 -33.22 21.11
C GLN A 442 12.10 -33.15 19.64
N ALA A 443 10.84 -32.78 19.38
CA ALA A 443 10.36 -32.58 18.03
C ALA A 443 11.08 -31.41 17.35
N LYS A 444 11.29 -30.28 18.04
CA LYS A 444 12.07 -29.12 17.54
C LYS A 444 13.50 -29.50 17.15
N ARG A 445 14.18 -30.30 17.97
CA ARG A 445 15.60 -30.71 17.79
C ARG A 445 15.83 -31.82 16.76
N GLY A 446 14.77 -32.45 16.23
CA GLY A 446 14.91 -33.55 15.27
C GLY A 446 15.75 -33.14 14.05
N LYS A 447 16.74 -33.97 13.68
CA LYS A 447 17.60 -33.71 12.52
C LYS A 447 16.75 -33.56 11.26
N GLN A 448 17.20 -32.82 10.24
CA GLN A 448 16.52 -32.80 8.93
C GLN A 448 16.32 -34.20 8.32
N LYS A 449 17.12 -35.19 8.74
CA LYS A 449 17.01 -36.61 8.34
C LYS A 449 15.98 -37.44 9.12
N ASP A 450 15.40 -36.93 10.19
CA ASP A 450 14.37 -37.66 10.93
C ASP A 450 13.08 -37.73 10.10
N SER A 451 12.50 -38.93 9.99
CA SER A 451 11.29 -39.12 9.21
C SER A 451 10.14 -38.29 9.78
N VAL A 452 9.36 -37.67 8.88
CA VAL A 452 8.15 -36.88 9.22
C VAL A 452 7.23 -37.66 10.17
N ARG A 453 7.17 -38.98 10.03
CA ARG A 453 6.41 -39.89 10.91
C ARG A 453 6.89 -39.89 12.37
N LYS A 454 8.20 -39.87 12.62
CA LYS A 454 8.77 -39.80 13.99
C LYS A 454 8.46 -38.44 14.62
N LYS A 455 8.64 -37.35 13.87
CA LYS A 455 8.31 -35.99 14.31
C LYS A 455 6.83 -35.84 14.66
N ARG A 456 5.94 -36.27 13.77
CA ARG A 456 4.49 -36.32 14.02
C ARG A 456 4.16 -37.14 15.27
N SER A 457 4.79 -38.30 15.50
CA SER A 457 4.51 -39.12 16.68
C SER A 457 4.85 -38.42 18.00
N LEU A 458 5.94 -37.66 18.05
CA LEU A 458 6.33 -36.89 19.24
C LEU A 458 5.33 -35.76 19.52
N LEU A 459 4.92 -35.03 18.48
CA LEU A 459 3.94 -33.94 18.61
C LEU A 459 2.55 -34.47 19.01
N VAL A 460 2.13 -35.62 18.47
CA VAL A 460 0.88 -36.28 18.90
C VAL A 460 0.95 -36.69 20.36
N ASN A 461 2.05 -37.31 20.80
CA ASN A 461 2.22 -37.71 22.19
C ASN A 461 2.27 -36.51 23.15
N ALA A 462 2.81 -35.36 22.70
CA ALA A 462 2.77 -34.12 23.47
C ALA A 462 1.32 -33.63 23.68
N GLY A 463 0.50 -33.61 22.63
CA GLY A 463 -0.92 -33.25 22.75
C GLY A 463 -1.72 -34.23 23.60
N LEU A 464 -1.43 -35.53 23.51
CA LEU A 464 -2.02 -36.55 24.39
C LEU A 464 -1.59 -36.40 25.86
N ALA A 465 -0.37 -35.93 26.13
CA ALA A 465 0.05 -35.65 27.50
C ALA A 465 -0.77 -34.50 28.12
N LEU A 466 -1.13 -33.49 27.32
CA LEU A 466 -1.93 -32.34 27.76
C LEU A 466 -3.43 -32.66 27.85
N ALA A 467 -3.97 -33.43 26.90
CA ALA A 467 -5.38 -33.81 26.85
C ALA A 467 -5.56 -35.25 26.32
N PRO A 468 -5.41 -36.29 27.17
CA PRO A 468 -5.30 -37.69 26.73
C PRO A 468 -6.47 -38.23 25.89
N ASP A 469 -7.71 -37.99 26.34
CA ASP A 469 -8.91 -38.58 25.72
C ASP A 469 -9.50 -37.67 24.64
N THR A 470 -9.52 -36.35 24.88
CA THR A 470 -10.14 -35.39 23.96
C THR A 470 -9.24 -35.08 22.76
N PHE A 471 -7.92 -34.94 22.96
CA PHE A 471 -7.00 -34.56 21.89
C PHE A 471 -6.99 -35.59 20.76
N ARG A 472 -7.03 -36.88 21.11
CA ARG A 472 -7.05 -37.97 20.12
C ARG A 472 -8.25 -37.85 19.18
N ILE A 473 -9.43 -37.58 19.73
CA ILE A 473 -10.67 -37.50 18.95
C ILE A 473 -10.62 -36.33 17.98
N VAL A 474 -10.12 -35.18 18.43
CA VAL A 474 -10.01 -33.95 17.62
C VAL A 474 -8.94 -34.12 16.53
N LEU A 475 -7.79 -34.71 16.86
CA LEU A 475 -6.76 -35.04 15.89
C LEU A 475 -7.28 -36.01 14.81
N ASP A 476 -8.14 -36.93 15.20
CA ASP A 476 -8.71 -37.93 14.30
C ASP A 476 -9.84 -37.39 13.41
N SER A 477 -10.31 -36.16 13.63
CA SER A 477 -11.41 -35.53 12.88
C SER A 477 -11.23 -35.54 11.36
N GLU A 478 -9.99 -35.45 10.90
CA GLU A 478 -9.58 -35.41 9.49
C GLU A 478 -9.12 -36.78 8.96
N ASN A 479 -9.10 -37.82 9.80
CA ASN A 479 -8.65 -39.14 9.40
C ASN A 479 -9.75 -39.88 8.63
N GLU A 480 -9.62 -39.93 7.31
CA GLU A 480 -10.59 -40.56 6.41
C GLU A 480 -10.88 -42.03 6.75
N ALA A 481 -9.91 -42.76 7.29
CA ALA A 481 -10.08 -44.16 7.70
C ALA A 481 -11.04 -44.35 8.90
N LYS A 482 -11.36 -43.27 9.62
CA LYS A 482 -12.28 -43.27 10.77
C LYS A 482 -13.69 -42.81 10.41
N VAL A 483 -13.89 -42.34 9.18
CA VAL A 483 -15.20 -41.96 8.68
C VAL A 483 -16.02 -43.22 8.45
N SER A 484 -17.16 -43.35 9.13
CA SER A 484 -18.08 -44.47 8.91
C SER A 484 -18.77 -44.28 7.55
N SER A 485 -18.22 -44.86 6.49
CA SER A 485 -18.94 -44.95 5.22
C SER A 485 -20.15 -45.87 5.43
N GLY A 486 -21.36 -45.32 5.28
CA GLY A 486 -22.58 -46.13 5.24
C GLY A 486 -22.56 -47.11 4.05
N LYS A 487 -23.68 -47.82 3.83
CA LYS A 487 -23.81 -48.77 2.70
C LYS A 487 -23.84 -48.11 1.31
N SER A 488 -23.87 -46.77 1.23
CA SER A 488 -23.91 -46.05 -0.05
C SER A 488 -22.52 -45.93 -0.68
N THR A 489 -22.47 -46.15 -2.00
CA THR A 489 -21.24 -46.10 -2.82
C THR A 489 -21.03 -44.75 -3.51
N SER A 490 -21.88 -43.75 -3.27
CA SER A 490 -21.77 -42.43 -3.92
C SER A 490 -20.70 -41.55 -3.26
N GLN A 491 -20.00 -40.78 -4.07
CA GLN A 491 -18.97 -39.83 -3.62
C GLN A 491 -19.56 -38.74 -2.70
N ILE A 492 -20.78 -38.27 -2.99
CA ILE A 492 -21.50 -37.26 -2.20
C ILE A 492 -21.78 -37.77 -0.77
N SER A 493 -22.24 -39.01 -0.60
CA SER A 493 -22.49 -39.59 0.72
C SER A 493 -21.21 -39.70 1.56
N PHE A 494 -20.08 -40.04 0.92
CA PHE A 494 -18.79 -40.09 1.62
C PHE A 494 -18.34 -38.70 2.08
N LEU A 495 -18.48 -37.68 1.22
CA LEU A 495 -18.16 -36.28 1.56
C LEU A 495 -19.04 -35.76 2.70
N CYS A 496 -20.34 -36.07 2.69
CA CYS A 496 -21.25 -35.75 3.79
C CYS A 496 -20.84 -36.43 5.11
N ALA A 497 -20.54 -37.73 5.08
CA ALA A 497 -20.09 -38.47 6.26
C ALA A 497 -18.77 -37.91 6.82
N LYS A 498 -17.84 -37.51 5.94
CA LYS A 498 -16.58 -36.86 6.30
C LYS A 498 -16.81 -35.52 7.02
N ALA A 499 -17.68 -34.66 6.47
CA ALA A 499 -18.05 -33.39 7.08
C ALA A 499 -18.68 -33.58 8.47
N GLN A 500 -19.65 -34.50 8.60
CA GLN A 500 -20.30 -34.79 9.88
C GLN A 500 -19.33 -35.36 10.92
N HIS A 501 -18.42 -36.24 10.49
CA HIS A 501 -17.39 -36.80 11.36
C HIS A 501 -16.46 -35.70 11.90
N HIS A 502 -16.03 -34.78 11.02
CA HIS A 502 -15.19 -33.66 11.42
C HIS A 502 -15.89 -32.76 12.45
N THR A 503 -17.11 -32.29 12.15
CA THR A 503 -17.87 -31.41 13.06
C THR A 503 -18.08 -32.02 14.43
N LYS A 504 -18.57 -33.27 14.49
CA LYS A 504 -18.78 -34.00 15.77
C LYS A 504 -17.50 -34.22 16.56
N SER A 505 -16.37 -34.41 15.88
CA SER A 505 -15.08 -34.64 16.54
C SER A 505 -14.51 -33.35 17.12
N VAL A 506 -14.68 -32.24 16.41
CA VAL A 506 -14.22 -30.91 16.83
C VAL A 506 -15.04 -30.35 17.99
N GLU A 507 -16.37 -30.57 18.03
CA GLU A 507 -17.24 -30.12 19.13
C GLU A 507 -16.84 -30.68 20.51
N LYS A 508 -16.13 -31.82 20.55
CA LYS A 508 -15.66 -32.41 21.82
C LYS A 508 -14.60 -31.57 22.52
N VAL A 509 -13.96 -30.63 21.82
CA VAL A 509 -13.01 -29.69 22.42
C VAL A 509 -13.68 -28.90 23.56
N ASP A 510 -14.94 -28.49 23.39
CA ASP A 510 -15.68 -27.68 24.37
C ASP A 510 -16.02 -28.44 25.66
N GLU A 511 -16.09 -29.78 25.60
CA GLU A 511 -16.30 -30.63 26.78
C GLU A 511 -15.06 -30.69 27.66
N HIS A 512 -13.86 -30.51 27.12
CA HIS A 512 -12.61 -30.54 27.86
C HIS A 512 -12.54 -29.42 28.92
N LEU A 513 -13.04 -28.23 28.57
CA LEU A 513 -13.04 -27.06 29.45
C LEU A 513 -13.95 -27.25 30.68
N LYS A 514 -15.03 -28.03 30.55
CA LYS A 514 -15.95 -28.35 31.67
C LYS A 514 -15.32 -29.28 32.72
N HIS A 515 -14.31 -30.05 32.35
CA HIS A 515 -13.70 -31.09 33.20
C HIS A 515 -12.31 -30.69 33.75
N SER A 516 -11.66 -29.66 33.18
CA SER A 516 -10.34 -29.20 33.62
C SER A 516 -10.45 -28.25 34.83
N LYS A 517 -9.77 -28.56 35.94
CA LYS A 517 -9.65 -27.65 37.10
C LYS A 517 -8.59 -26.57 36.81
N ASN A 518 -8.94 -25.30 37.02
CA ASN A 518 -8.24 -24.04 36.68
C ASN A 518 -6.83 -23.80 37.28
N GLU A 519 -6.04 -24.82 37.63
CA GLU A 519 -4.80 -24.60 38.41
C GLU A 519 -3.59 -24.19 37.54
N ASN A 520 -3.58 -24.39 36.21
CA ASN A 520 -2.40 -24.16 35.35
C ASN A 520 -2.66 -23.51 33.96
N ASP A 521 -3.74 -22.75 33.78
CA ASP A 521 -4.18 -22.26 32.45
C ASP A 521 -3.08 -21.51 31.67
N ARG A 522 -2.28 -20.68 32.37
CA ARG A 522 -1.20 -19.87 31.80
C ARG A 522 -0.11 -20.71 31.11
N GLU A 523 0.34 -21.77 31.79
CA GLU A 523 1.38 -22.67 31.30
C GLU A 523 0.84 -23.56 30.16
N ARG A 524 -0.42 -23.98 30.26
CA ARG A 524 -1.08 -24.76 29.20
C ARG A 524 -1.23 -23.98 27.91
N ILE A 525 -1.56 -22.69 27.97
CA ILE A 525 -1.62 -21.84 26.77
C ILE A 525 -0.25 -21.79 26.08
N THR A 526 0.82 -21.56 26.85
CA THR A 526 2.17 -21.53 26.28
C THR A 526 2.57 -22.86 25.64
N LEU A 527 2.23 -23.99 26.28
CA LEU A 527 2.54 -25.32 25.74
C LEU A 527 1.71 -25.67 24.50
N TRP A 528 0.42 -25.35 24.47
CA TRP A 528 -0.43 -25.54 23.29
C TRP A 528 0.03 -24.64 22.13
N ALA A 529 0.42 -23.40 22.42
CA ALA A 529 0.98 -22.49 21.43
C ALA A 529 2.31 -23.01 20.87
N ASP A 530 3.23 -23.47 21.73
CA ASP A 530 4.49 -24.07 21.30
C ASP A 530 4.26 -25.31 20.43
N LEU A 531 3.33 -26.18 20.82
CA LEU A 531 2.95 -27.36 20.03
C LEU A 531 2.44 -26.97 18.64
N ALA A 532 1.53 -25.99 18.55
CA ALA A 532 0.98 -25.50 17.28
C ALA A 532 2.07 -24.89 16.39
N LYS A 533 2.93 -24.02 16.93
CA LYS A 533 4.04 -23.39 16.19
C LYS A 533 5.02 -24.41 15.64
N VAL A 534 5.39 -25.41 16.44
CA VAL A 534 6.32 -26.48 16.00
C VAL A 534 5.67 -27.38 14.96
N ALA A 535 4.41 -27.75 15.14
CA ALA A 535 3.67 -28.53 14.17
C ALA A 535 3.55 -27.80 12.82
N CYS A 536 3.25 -26.50 12.83
CA CYS A 536 3.23 -25.63 11.65
C CYS A 536 4.60 -25.58 10.96
N LYS A 537 5.68 -25.30 11.70
CA LYS A 537 7.07 -25.27 11.17
C LYS A 537 7.52 -26.61 10.58
N GLN A 538 6.90 -27.73 10.97
CA GLN A 538 7.21 -29.08 10.49
C GLN A 538 6.19 -29.62 9.49
N GLU A 539 5.26 -28.79 9.02
CA GLU A 539 4.19 -29.15 8.07
C GLU A 539 3.27 -30.28 8.58
N VAL A 540 3.18 -30.46 9.90
CA VAL A 540 2.27 -31.41 10.55
C VAL A 540 0.96 -30.70 10.87
N TRP A 541 0.18 -30.43 9.82
CA TRP A 541 -0.97 -29.54 9.86
C TRP A 541 -2.17 -30.04 10.69
N ASP A 542 -2.37 -31.35 10.78
CA ASP A 542 -3.44 -31.97 11.58
C ASP A 542 -3.23 -31.75 13.08
N VAL A 543 -2.00 -31.97 13.56
CA VAL A 543 -1.60 -31.67 14.94
C VAL A 543 -1.64 -30.17 15.21
N CYS A 544 -1.24 -29.35 14.23
CA CYS A 544 -1.30 -27.90 14.32
C CYS A 544 -2.73 -27.40 14.57
N ARG A 545 -3.70 -27.82 13.74
CA ARG A 545 -5.12 -27.42 13.89
C ARG A 545 -5.69 -27.86 15.23
N ALA A 546 -5.43 -29.11 15.65
CA ALA A 546 -5.88 -29.61 16.94
C ALA A 546 -5.29 -28.77 18.08
N ALA A 547 -3.98 -28.54 18.09
CA ALA A 547 -3.31 -27.75 19.13
C ALA A 547 -3.80 -26.29 19.18
N CYS A 548 -4.03 -25.65 18.02
CA CYS A 548 -4.64 -24.32 17.93
C CYS A 548 -6.02 -24.30 18.61
N ARG A 549 -6.90 -25.27 18.30
CA ARG A 549 -8.24 -25.33 18.92
C ARG A 549 -8.18 -25.43 20.44
N PHE A 550 -7.29 -26.27 20.99
CA PHE A 550 -7.11 -26.35 22.45
C PHE A 550 -6.48 -25.09 23.06
N CYS A 551 -5.58 -24.42 22.34
CA CYS A 551 -4.96 -23.17 22.81
C CYS A 551 -6.00 -22.05 22.96
N LEU A 552 -6.87 -21.89 21.95
CA LEU A 552 -7.85 -20.81 21.87
C LEU A 552 -9.02 -20.96 22.86
N LEU A 553 -9.20 -22.14 23.46
CA LEU A 553 -10.19 -22.37 24.52
C LEU A 553 -10.00 -21.47 25.75
N TYR A 554 -8.77 -21.11 26.07
CA TYR A 554 -8.45 -20.35 27.29
C TYR A 554 -8.57 -18.83 27.11
N GLU A 555 -8.95 -18.37 25.92
CA GLU A 555 -8.97 -16.96 25.53
C GLU A 555 -10.01 -16.14 26.34
N ASP A 556 -11.25 -16.63 26.48
CA ASP A 556 -12.35 -15.89 27.13
C ASP A 556 -12.09 -15.60 28.63
N ASP A 557 -11.47 -16.54 29.34
CA ASP A 557 -11.14 -16.39 30.76
C ASP A 557 -10.01 -15.38 31.00
N LEU A 558 -9.10 -15.23 30.03
CA LEU A 558 -8.06 -14.20 30.04
C LEU A 558 -8.65 -12.82 29.75
N PHE A 559 -9.57 -12.71 28.80
CA PHE A 559 -10.25 -11.45 28.49
C PHE A 559 -11.02 -10.88 29.69
N ARG A 560 -11.72 -11.72 30.46
CA ARG A 560 -12.42 -11.30 31.68
C ARG A 560 -11.48 -10.85 32.80
N LYS A 561 -10.22 -11.33 32.81
CA LYS A 561 -9.21 -10.95 33.81
C LYS A 561 -8.55 -9.61 33.48
N VAL A 562 -8.31 -9.31 32.20
CA VAL A 562 -7.70 -8.04 31.74
C VAL A 562 -8.68 -6.87 31.82
N SER A 563 -9.98 -7.10 31.59
CA SER A 563 -11.03 -6.06 31.62
C SER A 563 -11.47 -5.62 33.03
N LYS A 564 -10.99 -6.26 34.11
CA LYS A 564 -11.28 -5.86 35.49
C LYS A 564 -10.11 -5.08 36.11
N PRO A 565 -10.24 -3.77 36.40
CA PRO A 565 -9.23 -3.07 37.19
C PRO A 565 -9.20 -3.66 38.61
N LYS A 566 -8.03 -4.14 39.05
CA LYS A 566 -7.82 -4.62 40.43
C LYS A 566 -8.16 -3.49 41.41
N LYS A 567 -9.35 -3.51 42.01
CA LYS A 567 -9.64 -2.76 43.24
C LYS A 567 -8.71 -3.29 44.33
N THR A 568 -7.77 -2.45 44.76
CA THR A 568 -6.86 -2.69 45.87
C THR A 568 -7.63 -3.20 47.08
N ARG A 569 -7.32 -4.43 47.51
CA ARG A 569 -7.78 -5.00 48.78
C ARG A 569 -7.20 -4.14 49.90
N LYS A 570 -8.06 -3.37 50.56
CA LYS A 570 -7.77 -2.83 51.90
C LYS A 570 -7.55 -4.00 52.85
N SER A 571 -6.36 -4.11 53.44
CA SER A 571 -6.18 -4.81 54.71
C SER A 571 -6.05 -3.77 55.83
N LYS A 572 -6.91 -3.89 56.85
CA LYS A 572 -6.75 -3.37 58.21
C LYS A 572 -5.75 -4.33 58.90
N THR A 573 -4.86 -3.99 59.84
CA THR A 573 -4.89 -3.07 60.99
C THR A 573 -3.51 -3.14 61.68
N GLY A 574 -3.06 -2.08 62.38
CA GLY A 574 -2.27 -2.26 63.62
C GLY A 574 -0.89 -1.58 63.78
N ALA A 575 -0.90 -0.33 64.28
CA ALA A 575 -0.09 0.26 65.36
C ALA A 575 1.47 0.27 65.37
N ALA A 576 1.98 1.52 65.30
CA ALA A 576 3.01 2.17 66.14
C ALA A 576 4.50 1.72 66.11
N MET A 577 5.37 2.61 65.59
CA MET A 577 6.45 3.30 66.35
C MET A 577 7.20 4.33 65.49
N MET A 578 7.52 5.48 66.09
CA MET A 578 8.41 6.51 65.54
C MET A 578 9.88 6.07 65.56
N VAL A 579 10.71 6.48 64.59
CA VAL A 579 12.02 7.16 64.76
C VAL A 579 12.52 7.66 63.38
N ASN A 580 13.10 8.86 63.42
CA ASN A 580 13.77 9.69 62.41
C ASN A 580 14.52 9.01 61.24
N GLY A 581 14.36 9.60 60.05
CA GLY A 581 15.40 10.40 59.40
C GLY A 581 16.31 9.70 58.37
N GLN A 582 16.02 9.91 57.08
CA GLN A 582 17.03 10.25 56.07
C GLN A 582 16.34 10.68 54.76
N ASN A 583 16.78 11.84 54.25
CA ASN A 583 16.47 12.32 52.90
C ASN A 583 17.10 11.35 51.90
N ASP A 584 16.29 10.70 51.06
CA ASP A 584 16.76 10.17 49.78
C ASP A 584 16.03 10.87 48.64
N THR A 585 16.79 11.69 47.94
CA THR A 585 16.41 12.35 46.69
C THR A 585 16.54 11.30 45.58
N SER A 586 15.54 10.42 45.43
CA SER A 586 15.52 9.47 44.31
C SER A 586 15.11 10.20 43.02
N ARG A 587 16.13 10.53 42.23
CA ARG A 587 16.06 11.01 40.85
C ARG A 587 15.09 10.12 40.05
N GLU A 588 14.02 10.73 39.53
CA GLU A 588 12.99 10.04 38.75
C GLU A 588 13.61 9.33 37.52
N SER A 589 13.28 8.05 37.37
CA SER A 589 13.79 7.14 36.35
C SER A 589 13.31 7.52 34.93
N LEU A 590 14.26 7.74 34.02
CA LEU A 590 14.08 8.05 32.59
C LEU A 590 13.78 6.82 31.70
N LEU A 591 12.94 5.88 32.13
CA LEU A 591 12.52 4.74 31.29
C LEU A 591 11.09 4.92 30.77
N PRO A 592 10.80 4.68 29.47
CA PRO A 592 9.44 4.69 28.97
C PRO A 592 8.61 3.61 29.68
N THR A 593 7.52 4.03 30.30
CA THR A 593 6.60 3.23 31.10
C THR A 593 5.75 2.28 30.23
N ASN A 594 6.36 1.31 29.56
CA ASN A 594 5.67 0.09 29.11
C ASN A 594 5.94 -1.00 30.13
N SER A 595 5.19 -1.00 31.23
CA SER A 595 5.28 -2.05 32.24
C SER A 595 4.92 -3.41 31.63
N PHE A 596 5.84 -4.38 31.72
CA PHE A 596 5.60 -5.77 31.33
C PHE A 596 4.38 -6.32 32.07
N SER A 597 3.45 -6.95 31.31
CA SER A 597 2.33 -7.71 31.84
C SER A 597 2.30 -9.05 31.13
N PHE A 598 2.39 -10.12 31.91
CA PHE A 598 2.32 -11.49 31.42
C PHE A 598 1.00 -11.78 30.68
N GLU A 599 -0.10 -11.12 31.05
CA GLU A 599 -1.37 -11.19 30.34
C GLU A 599 -1.32 -10.57 28.94
N ARG A 600 -0.56 -9.47 28.74
CA ARG A 600 -0.36 -8.87 27.41
C ARG A 600 0.45 -9.79 26.52
N ASP A 601 1.48 -10.44 27.05
CA ASP A 601 2.30 -11.41 26.31
C ASP A 601 1.47 -12.63 25.87
N LEU A 602 0.61 -13.16 26.76
CA LEU A 602 -0.32 -14.24 26.41
C LEU A 602 -1.29 -13.84 25.30
N LEU A 603 -1.83 -12.60 25.32
CA LEU A 603 -2.68 -12.10 24.25
C LEU A 603 -1.94 -12.02 22.91
N ARG A 604 -0.66 -11.59 22.90
CA ARG A 604 0.17 -11.62 21.66
C ARG A 604 0.35 -13.05 21.14
N ILE A 605 0.63 -14.00 22.04
CA ILE A 605 0.74 -15.42 21.66
C ILE A 605 -0.59 -15.91 21.06
N LEU A 606 -1.73 -15.58 21.66
CA LEU A 606 -3.04 -15.96 21.15
C LEU A 606 -3.31 -15.34 19.76
N ALA A 607 -2.96 -14.07 19.53
CA ALA A 607 -3.07 -13.45 18.20
C ALA A 607 -2.21 -14.18 17.14
N GLU A 608 -1.00 -14.59 17.49
CA GLU A 608 -0.15 -15.40 16.59
C GLU A 608 -0.75 -16.79 16.32
N ILE A 609 -1.30 -17.45 17.34
CA ILE A 609 -1.99 -18.73 17.18
C ILE A 609 -3.25 -18.60 16.34
N ARG A 610 -3.98 -17.48 16.42
CA ARG A 610 -5.11 -17.17 15.53
C ARG A 610 -4.67 -17.12 14.07
N PHE A 611 -3.55 -16.47 13.75
CA PHE A 611 -2.98 -16.48 12.39
C PHE A 611 -2.62 -17.88 11.92
N ILE A 612 -1.91 -18.65 12.75
CA ILE A 612 -1.50 -20.03 12.43
C ILE A 612 -2.74 -20.92 12.22
N ASN A 613 -3.77 -20.77 13.05
CA ASN A 613 -5.00 -21.54 12.96
C ASN A 613 -5.77 -21.23 11.66
N ALA A 614 -5.83 -19.95 11.28
CA ALA A 614 -6.44 -19.52 10.03
C ALA A 614 -5.69 -20.09 8.82
N GLU A 615 -4.36 -19.96 8.77
CA GLU A 615 -3.52 -20.55 7.71
C GLU A 615 -3.65 -22.08 7.63
N ALA A 616 -3.64 -22.75 8.78
CA ALA A 616 -3.84 -24.19 8.84
C ALA A 616 -5.24 -24.61 8.36
N THR A 617 -6.26 -23.78 8.57
CA THR A 617 -7.61 -24.00 8.05
C THR A 617 -7.68 -23.77 6.54
N VAL A 618 -7.02 -22.74 6.02
CA VAL A 618 -6.88 -22.51 4.56
C VAL A 618 -6.17 -23.69 3.90
N HIS A 619 -5.16 -24.27 4.55
CA HIS A 619 -4.52 -25.49 4.07
C HIS A 619 -5.51 -26.67 4.00
N LEU A 620 -6.43 -26.80 4.96
CA LEU A 620 -7.46 -27.85 4.94
C LEU A 620 -8.45 -27.66 3.78
N LEU A 621 -8.86 -26.41 3.48
CA LEU A 621 -9.68 -26.08 2.32
C LEU A 621 -8.98 -26.46 1.01
N ARG A 622 -7.69 -26.11 0.86
CA ARG A 622 -6.89 -26.48 -0.31
C ARG A 622 -6.73 -27.99 -0.48
N LEU A 623 -6.68 -28.77 0.61
CA LEU A 623 -6.72 -30.23 0.54
C LEU A 623 -8.04 -30.78 0.01
N GLN A 624 -9.14 -30.02 0.11
CA GLN A 624 -10.42 -30.35 -0.53
C GLN A 624 -10.51 -29.81 -1.98
N GLY A 625 -9.46 -29.13 -2.49
CA GLY A 625 -9.43 -28.53 -3.82
C GLY A 625 -10.16 -27.18 -3.92
N ILE A 626 -10.39 -26.50 -2.79
CA ILE A 626 -11.18 -25.27 -2.71
C ILE A 626 -10.32 -24.14 -2.11
N GLU A 627 -10.38 -22.93 -2.68
CA GLU A 627 -9.72 -21.76 -2.12
C GLU A 627 -10.55 -21.11 -0.99
N LEU A 628 -9.95 -20.23 -0.18
CA LEU A 628 -10.64 -19.59 0.94
C LEU A 628 -11.82 -18.74 0.43
N ASN A 629 -13.02 -18.95 0.97
CA ASN A 629 -14.26 -18.29 0.57
C ASN A 629 -14.81 -18.68 -0.83
N ASP A 630 -14.24 -19.70 -1.48
CA ASP A 630 -14.91 -20.34 -2.62
C ASP A 630 -15.92 -21.40 -2.15
N HIS A 631 -16.96 -21.60 -2.96
CA HIS A 631 -17.99 -22.60 -2.71
C HIS A 631 -17.62 -23.97 -3.27
N ALA A 632 -18.12 -25.03 -2.64
CA ALA A 632 -17.94 -26.38 -3.14
C ALA A 632 -18.66 -26.59 -4.48
N VAL A 633 -17.98 -27.17 -5.46
CA VAL A 633 -18.56 -27.54 -6.77
C VAL A 633 -18.88 -29.04 -6.77
N PRO A 634 -20.11 -29.45 -7.15
CA PRO A 634 -20.50 -30.86 -7.15
C PRO A 634 -19.65 -31.67 -8.14
N PRO A 635 -19.21 -32.90 -7.76
CA PRO A 635 -18.45 -33.75 -8.67
C PRO A 635 -19.30 -34.15 -9.88
N GLU A 636 -18.77 -33.93 -11.09
CA GLU A 636 -19.41 -34.40 -12.34
C GLU A 636 -19.25 -35.93 -12.45
N ASP A 637 -20.31 -36.68 -12.15
CA ASP A 637 -20.32 -38.13 -12.36
C ASP A 637 -20.31 -38.45 -13.86
N ALA A 638 -19.14 -38.80 -14.39
CA ALA A 638 -18.94 -39.19 -15.80
C ALA A 638 -19.77 -40.43 -16.25
N ASN A 639 -20.45 -41.11 -15.32
CA ASN A 639 -21.14 -42.38 -15.54
C ASN A 639 -22.67 -42.29 -15.74
N LEU A 640 -23.26 -41.09 -15.81
CA LEU A 640 -24.72 -40.91 -15.93
C LEU A 640 -25.20 -40.28 -17.26
N TYR A 641 -24.47 -40.48 -18.37
CA TYR A 641 -24.98 -40.16 -19.71
C TYR A 641 -25.78 -41.35 -20.29
N HIS A 642 -26.98 -41.58 -19.77
CA HIS A 642 -28.05 -42.25 -20.53
C HIS A 642 -28.99 -41.17 -21.09
N PRO A 643 -29.16 -41.06 -22.42
CA PRO A 643 -30.04 -40.06 -23.01
C PRO A 643 -31.50 -40.45 -22.71
N GLY A 644 -32.09 -39.84 -21.68
CA GLY A 644 -33.50 -40.03 -21.34
C GLY A 644 -33.91 -39.70 -19.91
N ASP A 645 -32.98 -39.69 -18.94
CA ASP A 645 -33.32 -39.37 -17.54
C ASP A 645 -33.15 -37.88 -17.22
N VAL A 646 -34.15 -37.32 -16.54
CA VAL A 646 -34.20 -35.95 -16.06
C VAL A 646 -32.95 -35.67 -15.21
N SER A 647 -32.19 -34.63 -15.56
CA SER A 647 -31.02 -34.18 -14.80
C SER A 647 -31.38 -33.93 -13.34
N TYR A 648 -30.99 -34.83 -12.45
CA TYR A 648 -31.07 -34.59 -11.01
C TYR A 648 -30.02 -33.52 -10.68
N LEU A 649 -30.44 -32.28 -10.42
CA LEU A 649 -29.51 -31.20 -10.05
C LEU A 649 -28.86 -31.55 -8.71
N PRO A 650 -27.55 -31.85 -8.65
CA PRO A 650 -26.87 -32.26 -7.42
C PRO A 650 -26.90 -31.18 -6.32
N GLU A 651 -27.09 -29.91 -6.69
CA GLU A 651 -27.18 -28.76 -5.79
C GLU A 651 -28.33 -28.85 -4.78
N ASN A 652 -29.38 -29.61 -5.07
CA ASN A 652 -30.53 -29.78 -4.17
C ASN A 652 -30.44 -30.99 -3.23
N ASP A 653 -29.38 -31.81 -3.34
CA ASP A 653 -29.16 -32.96 -2.47
C ASP A 653 -28.84 -32.51 -1.03
N PRO A 654 -29.57 -32.99 0.00
CA PRO A 654 -29.32 -32.62 1.40
C PRO A 654 -27.93 -33.07 1.90
N GLU A 655 -27.38 -34.16 1.37
CA GLU A 655 -26.04 -34.65 1.71
C GLU A 655 -24.95 -33.74 1.11
N TRP A 656 -25.15 -33.28 -0.14
CA TRP A 656 -24.28 -32.29 -0.76
C TRP A 656 -24.32 -30.95 -0.01
N LYS A 657 -25.50 -30.47 0.36
CA LYS A 657 -25.68 -29.25 1.18
C LYS A 657 -24.94 -29.34 2.50
N THR A 658 -24.92 -30.51 3.14
CA THR A 658 -24.18 -30.73 4.39
C THR A 658 -22.66 -30.56 4.19
N TYR A 659 -22.11 -31.10 3.11
CA TYR A 659 -20.69 -30.93 2.78
C TYR A 659 -20.36 -29.49 2.36
N SER A 660 -21.18 -28.88 1.50
CA SER A 660 -21.00 -27.48 1.08
C SER A 660 -21.01 -26.54 2.28
N LEU A 661 -21.98 -26.69 3.18
CA LEU A 661 -22.07 -25.88 4.40
C LEU A 661 -20.85 -26.08 5.31
N TRP A 662 -20.30 -27.30 5.37
CA TRP A 662 -19.05 -27.53 6.10
C TRP A 662 -17.86 -26.77 5.50
N ILE A 663 -17.73 -26.71 4.17
CA ILE A 663 -16.72 -25.90 3.47
C ILE A 663 -16.92 -24.40 3.76
N ASP A 664 -18.16 -23.91 3.68
CA ASP A 664 -18.47 -22.51 3.99
C ASP A 664 -18.12 -22.18 5.46
N CYS A 665 -18.45 -23.08 6.40
CA CYS A 665 -18.08 -22.94 7.82
C CYS A 665 -16.56 -22.94 8.04
N LEU A 666 -15.78 -23.70 7.27
CA LEU A 666 -14.31 -23.68 7.36
C LEU A 666 -13.74 -22.34 6.87
N SER A 667 -14.29 -21.80 5.78
CA SER A 667 -13.92 -20.48 5.26
C SER A 667 -14.25 -19.37 6.26
N GLN A 668 -15.48 -19.38 6.80
CA GLN A 668 -15.90 -18.46 7.86
C GLN A 668 -14.98 -18.58 9.09
N TYR A 669 -14.69 -19.80 9.55
CA TYR A 669 -13.80 -20.03 10.70
C TYR A 669 -12.40 -19.44 10.46
N ALA A 670 -11.82 -19.59 9.27
CA ALA A 670 -10.53 -18.98 8.94
C ALA A 670 -10.58 -17.45 8.97
N MET A 671 -11.63 -16.84 8.41
CA MET A 671 -11.83 -15.38 8.41
C MET A 671 -12.03 -14.81 9.83
N GLU A 672 -12.84 -15.47 10.66
CA GLU A 672 -13.05 -15.10 12.06
C GLU A 672 -11.76 -15.14 12.87
N ASN A 673 -10.87 -16.11 12.61
CA ASN A 673 -9.56 -16.16 13.27
C ASN A 673 -8.67 -14.97 12.87
N PHE A 674 -8.64 -14.57 11.59
CA PHE A 674 -7.92 -13.36 11.16
C PHE A 674 -8.48 -12.09 11.80
N GLN A 675 -9.80 -11.95 11.83
CA GLN A 675 -10.48 -10.82 12.46
C GLN A 675 -10.20 -10.76 13.96
N ARG A 676 -10.31 -11.88 14.67
CA ARG A 676 -10.07 -11.91 16.11
C ARG A 676 -8.63 -11.56 16.47
N ALA A 677 -7.66 -11.95 15.62
CA ALA A 677 -6.27 -11.52 15.78
C ALA A 677 -6.12 -9.99 15.65
N ALA A 678 -6.83 -9.36 14.70
CA ALA A 678 -6.85 -7.91 14.56
C ALA A 678 -7.47 -7.21 15.79
N GLU A 679 -8.59 -7.72 16.31
CA GLU A 679 -9.25 -7.21 17.52
C GLU A 679 -8.33 -7.30 18.76
N ILE A 680 -7.53 -8.37 18.89
CA ILE A 680 -6.50 -8.47 19.93
C ILE A 680 -5.43 -7.38 19.74
N GLY A 681 -4.97 -7.18 18.50
CA GLY A 681 -4.02 -6.13 18.15
C GLY A 681 -4.52 -4.73 18.50
N GLU A 682 -5.79 -4.45 18.24
CA GLU A 682 -6.48 -3.22 18.61
C GLU A 682 -6.52 -3.02 20.12
N GLN A 683 -6.92 -4.05 20.88
CA GLN A 683 -7.00 -3.98 22.34
C GLN A 683 -5.64 -3.79 23.00
N LEU A 684 -4.59 -4.38 22.43
CA LEU A 684 -3.21 -4.19 22.90
C LEU A 684 -2.63 -2.82 22.48
N ASN A 685 -3.31 -2.10 21.57
CA ASN A 685 -2.84 -0.91 20.89
C ASN A 685 -1.50 -1.15 20.14
N GLU A 686 -1.41 -2.26 19.41
CA GLU A 686 -0.20 -2.72 18.71
C GLU A 686 -0.44 -2.87 17.20
N ALA A 687 -0.04 -1.85 16.41
CA ALA A 687 -0.39 -1.76 14.98
C ALA A 687 0.13 -2.92 14.14
N TRP A 688 1.27 -3.52 14.52
CA TRP A 688 1.90 -4.58 13.75
C TRP A 688 1.01 -5.84 13.65
N ILE A 689 0.22 -6.15 14.68
CA ILE A 689 -0.72 -7.29 14.69
C ILE A 689 -1.87 -7.01 13.71
N VAL A 690 -2.45 -5.81 13.80
CA VAL A 690 -3.55 -5.39 12.92
C VAL A 690 -3.11 -5.37 11.46
N HIS A 691 -1.93 -4.81 11.17
CA HIS A 691 -1.37 -4.79 9.81
C HIS A 691 -1.14 -6.21 9.26
N ASN A 692 -0.63 -7.13 10.08
CA ASN A 692 -0.46 -8.52 9.66
C ASN A 692 -1.80 -9.18 9.31
N ALA A 693 -2.86 -8.93 10.08
CA ALA A 693 -4.19 -9.43 9.77
C ALA A 693 -4.69 -8.94 8.40
N VAL A 694 -4.48 -7.65 8.10
CA VAL A 694 -4.83 -7.07 6.79
C VAL A 694 -4.06 -7.73 5.66
N VAL A 695 -2.75 -7.92 5.82
CA VAL A 695 -1.91 -8.59 4.82
C VAL A 695 -2.36 -10.02 4.58
N TYR A 696 -2.66 -10.78 5.64
CA TYR A 696 -3.16 -12.15 5.50
C TYR A 696 -4.50 -12.20 4.76
N VAL A 697 -5.46 -11.37 5.15
CA VAL A 697 -6.80 -11.35 4.53
C VAL A 697 -6.72 -10.97 3.05
N LEU A 698 -5.94 -9.93 2.68
CA LEU A 698 -5.79 -9.53 1.29
C LEU A 698 -5.05 -10.58 0.44
N ASN A 699 -4.05 -11.27 1.01
CA ASN A 699 -3.27 -12.27 0.28
C ASN A 699 -4.05 -13.57 0.06
N TYR A 700 -4.73 -14.10 1.08
CA TYR A 700 -5.49 -15.35 0.95
C TYR A 700 -6.76 -15.19 0.10
N ASN A 701 -7.31 -13.98 0.01
CA ASN A 701 -8.47 -13.66 -0.83
C ASN A 701 -8.10 -13.02 -2.18
N ARG A 702 -6.84 -13.17 -2.63
CA ARG A 702 -6.39 -12.58 -3.88
C ARG A 702 -7.18 -13.10 -5.10
N HIS A 703 -7.63 -14.35 -5.09
CA HIS A 703 -8.46 -14.91 -6.17
C HIS A 703 -9.83 -14.20 -6.22
N LEU A 704 -10.52 -14.01 -5.09
CA LEU A 704 -11.78 -13.25 -5.02
C LEU A 704 -11.59 -11.81 -5.50
N ILE A 705 -10.52 -11.16 -5.05
CA ILE A 705 -10.19 -9.80 -5.50
C ILE A 705 -10.00 -9.79 -7.02
N SER A 706 -9.24 -10.74 -7.58
CA SER A 706 -8.97 -10.77 -9.03
C SER A 706 -10.23 -11.06 -9.86
N SER A 707 -11.14 -11.87 -9.33
CA SER A 707 -12.42 -12.24 -9.95
C SER A 707 -13.57 -11.25 -9.67
N ALA A 708 -13.28 -10.07 -9.10
CA ALA A 708 -14.26 -9.03 -8.78
C ALA A 708 -15.38 -9.46 -7.79
N ARG A 709 -15.10 -10.46 -6.93
CA ARG A 709 -16.03 -11.02 -5.91
C ARG A 709 -15.79 -10.45 -4.50
N GLN A 710 -15.20 -9.26 -4.37
CA GLN A 710 -14.86 -8.70 -3.06
C GLN A 710 -16.06 -8.38 -2.17
N ARG A 711 -17.27 -8.30 -2.74
CA ARG A 711 -18.50 -8.06 -1.98
C ARG A 711 -18.69 -9.08 -0.85
N GLU A 712 -18.23 -10.30 -1.04
CA GLU A 712 -18.36 -11.40 -0.07
C GLU A 712 -17.51 -11.17 1.19
N ILE A 713 -16.51 -10.29 1.15
CA ILE A 713 -15.59 -10.04 2.27
C ILE A 713 -15.64 -8.60 2.80
N THR A 714 -16.58 -7.76 2.35
CA THR A 714 -16.61 -6.33 2.71
C THR A 714 -16.77 -6.09 4.21
N GLU A 715 -17.54 -6.92 4.91
CA GLU A 715 -17.75 -6.79 6.36
C GLU A 715 -16.42 -6.95 7.11
N TYR A 716 -15.63 -7.97 6.77
CA TYR A 716 -14.30 -8.19 7.36
C TYR A 716 -13.33 -7.05 7.03
N LEU A 717 -13.32 -6.56 5.79
CA LEU A 717 -12.46 -5.44 5.39
C LEU A 717 -12.83 -4.14 6.13
N GLN A 718 -14.11 -3.90 6.40
CA GLN A 718 -14.59 -2.76 7.18
C GLN A 718 -14.09 -2.84 8.63
N THR A 719 -14.22 -4.00 9.29
CA THR A 719 -13.69 -4.20 10.65
C THR A 719 -12.18 -3.96 10.72
N LEU A 720 -11.43 -4.45 9.75
CA LEU A 720 -9.98 -4.22 9.68
C LEU A 720 -9.63 -2.74 9.46
N LEU A 721 -10.42 -2.01 8.68
CA LEU A 721 -10.21 -0.57 8.46
C LEU A 721 -10.45 0.22 9.74
N GLU A 722 -11.48 -0.12 10.51
CA GLU A 722 -11.76 0.47 11.81
C GLU A 722 -10.62 0.22 12.81
N ALA A 723 -10.12 -1.02 12.88
CA ALA A 723 -8.98 -1.39 13.74
C ALA A 723 -7.68 -0.65 13.34
N ILE A 724 -7.40 -0.44 12.05
CA ILE A 724 -6.24 0.38 11.64
C ILE A 724 -6.44 1.85 12.03
N LYS A 725 -7.67 2.40 11.92
CA LYS A 725 -7.95 3.79 12.29
C LYS A 725 -7.75 4.03 13.80
N THR A 726 -8.03 3.05 14.65
CA THR A 726 -7.86 3.19 16.12
C THR A 726 -6.40 3.09 16.55
N VAL A 727 -5.64 2.13 16.02
CA VAL A 727 -4.24 1.89 16.44
C VAL A 727 -3.23 2.79 15.70
N GLY A 728 -3.61 3.30 14.53
CA GLY A 728 -2.75 4.12 13.67
C GLY A 728 -1.88 3.29 12.72
N TYR A 729 -1.52 3.89 11.58
CA TYR A 729 -0.88 3.20 10.45
C TYR A 729 0.65 3.06 10.55
N ASN A 730 1.32 3.59 11.59
CA ASN A 730 2.75 3.39 11.92
C ASN A 730 3.74 3.31 10.72
N GLY A 731 3.58 4.18 9.72
CA GLY A 731 4.45 4.24 8.53
C GLY A 731 4.12 3.26 7.38
N SER A 732 3.10 2.41 7.53
CA SER A 732 2.67 1.42 6.51
C SER A 732 1.49 1.91 5.67
N THR A 733 1.62 3.11 5.07
CA THR A 733 0.55 3.74 4.27
C THR A 733 0.08 2.85 3.10
N GLU A 734 0.97 2.06 2.50
CA GLU A 734 0.62 1.14 1.40
C GLU A 734 -0.46 0.11 1.78
N ILE A 735 -0.33 -0.53 2.94
CA ILE A 735 -1.29 -1.54 3.42
C ILE A 735 -2.67 -0.90 3.61
N LEU A 736 -2.70 0.31 4.20
CA LEU A 736 -3.93 1.05 4.37
C LEU A 736 -4.59 1.38 3.02
N LEU A 737 -3.81 1.83 2.03
CA LEU A 737 -4.34 2.15 0.70
C LEU A 737 -4.88 0.91 -0.03
N MET A 738 -4.18 -0.22 0.06
CA MET A 738 -4.65 -1.48 -0.51
C MET A 738 -5.96 -1.94 0.14
N LEU A 739 -6.09 -1.82 1.46
CA LEU A 739 -7.31 -2.13 2.19
C LEU A 739 -8.47 -1.22 1.78
N CYS A 740 -8.26 0.10 1.81
CA CYS A 740 -9.28 1.07 1.39
C CYS A 740 -9.73 0.83 -0.05
N ASN A 741 -8.80 0.55 -0.96
CA ASN A 741 -9.11 0.25 -2.35
C ASN A 741 -9.91 -1.05 -2.50
N ALA A 742 -9.50 -2.14 -1.84
CA ALA A 742 -10.20 -3.41 -1.90
C ALA A 742 -11.64 -3.30 -1.36
N LEU A 743 -11.81 -2.59 -0.24
CA LEU A 743 -13.12 -2.36 0.37
C LEU A 743 -14.01 -1.47 -0.49
N ALA A 744 -13.51 -0.32 -0.96
CA ALA A 744 -14.27 0.58 -1.82
C ALA A 744 -14.70 -0.11 -3.13
N ARG A 745 -13.83 -0.94 -3.73
CA ARG A 745 -14.17 -1.76 -4.90
C ARG A 745 -15.29 -2.76 -4.61
N GLY A 746 -15.19 -3.51 -3.51
CA GLY A 746 -16.23 -4.47 -3.10
C GLY A 746 -17.58 -3.83 -2.85
N LEU A 747 -17.62 -2.57 -2.44
CA LEU A 747 -18.85 -1.81 -2.27
C LEU A 747 -19.48 -1.35 -3.60
N ILE A 748 -18.68 -0.98 -4.61
CA ILE A 748 -19.21 -0.40 -5.87
C ILE A 748 -19.42 -1.41 -7.01
N ILE A 749 -18.63 -2.49 -7.09
CA ILE A 749 -18.66 -3.45 -8.21
C ILE A 749 -20.08 -3.99 -8.51
N PRO A 750 -20.88 -4.42 -7.51
CA PRO A 750 -22.23 -4.95 -7.76
C PRO A 750 -23.18 -3.95 -8.43
N TRP A 751 -22.88 -2.66 -8.37
CA TRP A 751 -23.73 -1.57 -8.85
C TRP A 751 -23.30 -1.01 -10.21
N ILE A 752 -22.25 -1.58 -10.82
CA ILE A 752 -21.79 -1.20 -12.16
C ILE A 752 -22.63 -1.96 -13.20
N PRO A 753 -23.37 -1.27 -14.09
CA PRO A 753 -24.19 -1.95 -15.08
C PRO A 753 -23.36 -2.76 -16.08
N GLU A 754 -23.78 -4.00 -16.37
CA GLU A 754 -23.20 -4.83 -17.43
C GLU A 754 -23.57 -4.27 -18.81
N ALA A 755 -22.59 -4.15 -19.70
CA ALA A 755 -22.80 -3.71 -21.07
C ALA A 755 -23.50 -4.81 -21.88
N LYS A 756 -24.79 -4.63 -22.21
CA LYS A 756 -25.43 -5.51 -23.21
C LYS A 756 -24.84 -5.22 -24.60
N PRO A 757 -24.46 -6.24 -25.38
CA PRO A 757 -24.05 -6.04 -26.77
C PRO A 757 -25.24 -5.46 -27.55
N ALA A 758 -24.98 -4.46 -28.38
CA ALA A 758 -26.00 -3.84 -29.22
C ALA A 758 -26.54 -4.88 -30.21
N GLU A 759 -27.81 -5.27 -30.07
CA GLU A 759 -28.52 -6.02 -31.11
C GLU A 759 -28.53 -5.16 -32.38
N GLU A 760 -27.92 -5.68 -33.44
CA GLU A 760 -27.97 -5.10 -34.78
C GLU A 760 -29.43 -4.96 -35.19
N LYS A 761 -29.88 -3.72 -35.40
CA LYS A 761 -31.18 -3.48 -36.00
C LYS A 761 -31.10 -3.90 -37.47
N GLU A 762 -31.80 -4.98 -37.80
CA GLU A 762 -32.07 -5.38 -39.18
C GLU A 762 -32.66 -4.19 -39.96
N GLU A 763 -31.97 -3.79 -41.02
CA GLU A 763 -32.49 -2.85 -42.02
C GLU A 763 -33.48 -3.59 -42.92
N ASP A 764 -34.77 -3.52 -42.59
CA ASP A 764 -35.83 -3.91 -43.52
C ASP A 764 -36.24 -2.73 -44.40
N THR A 765 -35.90 -2.85 -45.68
CA THR A 765 -36.31 -1.97 -46.77
C THR A 765 -37.80 -2.15 -47.10
N ALA A 766 -38.62 -1.10 -46.97
CA ALA A 766 -39.88 -0.99 -47.71
C ALA A 766 -40.28 0.46 -47.98
N VAL A 767 -40.42 0.76 -49.27
CA VAL A 767 -41.00 1.97 -49.88
C VAL A 767 -42.53 1.94 -49.69
N ASP A 768 -43.18 3.03 -49.27
CA ASP A 768 -44.10 3.81 -50.13
C ASP A 768 -44.83 5.01 -49.45
N ASN A 769 -44.83 6.12 -50.19
CA ASN A 769 -45.72 7.29 -50.30
C ASN A 769 -46.71 7.77 -49.18
N GLY A 770 -46.50 9.02 -48.75
CA GLY A 770 -47.42 10.14 -49.09
C GLY A 770 -48.45 10.66 -48.06
N ARG A 771 -48.19 11.86 -47.48
CA ARG A 771 -49.03 13.10 -47.49
C ARG A 771 -48.92 13.96 -46.21
N LYS A 772 -48.89 15.27 -46.44
CA LYS A 772 -48.70 16.41 -45.51
C LYS A 772 -49.84 16.57 -44.48
N ALA A 773 -49.49 16.98 -43.26
CA ALA A 773 -50.14 18.09 -42.56
C ALA A 773 -49.23 18.64 -41.44
N ALA A 774 -49.00 19.96 -41.46
CA ALA A 774 -48.18 20.68 -40.50
C ALA A 774 -48.90 20.89 -39.16
N GLY A 775 -48.20 20.62 -38.07
CA GLY A 775 -48.58 21.01 -36.71
C GLY A 775 -47.33 21.23 -35.87
N LYS A 776 -46.98 22.50 -35.63
CA LYS A 776 -45.87 22.93 -34.77
C LYS A 776 -45.97 22.29 -33.38
N LYS A 777 -44.98 21.48 -33.01
CA LYS A 777 -44.48 21.35 -31.64
C LYS A 777 -42.96 21.21 -31.70
N GLN A 778 -42.27 22.08 -30.95
CA GLN A 778 -40.85 22.00 -30.70
C GLN A 778 -40.50 20.61 -30.15
N GLU A 779 -39.72 19.84 -30.90
CA GLU A 779 -39.01 18.68 -30.38
C GLU A 779 -37.94 19.20 -29.42
N LYS A 780 -38.19 19.04 -28.12
CA LYS A 780 -37.11 18.92 -27.15
C LYS A 780 -36.29 17.72 -27.59
N ALA A 781 -35.06 17.97 -28.02
CA ALA A 781 -34.05 16.96 -28.20
C ALA A 781 -34.04 16.02 -26.98
N ASN A 782 -34.11 14.73 -27.28
CA ASN A 782 -34.19 13.63 -26.33
C ASN A 782 -33.27 13.83 -25.14
N ALA A 783 -33.84 13.84 -23.94
CA ALA A 783 -33.09 13.62 -22.72
C ALA A 783 -32.40 12.26 -22.85
N ASN A 784 -31.06 12.25 -22.83
CA ASN A 784 -30.28 11.03 -22.72
C ASN A 784 -30.76 10.26 -21.48
N GLN A 785 -31.47 9.14 -21.69
CA GLN A 785 -31.73 8.17 -20.62
C GLN A 785 -30.39 7.49 -20.31
N TYR A 786 -29.65 8.04 -19.34
CA TYR A 786 -28.51 7.38 -18.74
C TYR A 786 -28.98 6.08 -18.06
N LEU A 787 -28.13 5.05 -18.04
CA LEU A 787 -28.34 3.89 -17.18
C LEU A 787 -28.42 4.38 -15.73
N LEU A 788 -29.62 4.32 -15.14
CA LEU A 788 -29.82 4.69 -13.75
C LEU A 788 -29.26 3.57 -12.87
N VAL A 789 -28.32 3.94 -12.01
CA VAL A 789 -27.84 3.08 -10.93
C VAL A 789 -29.02 2.80 -9.98
N ASP A 790 -29.14 1.56 -9.52
CA ASP A 790 -30.18 1.15 -8.57
C ASP A 790 -30.13 2.03 -7.30
N PRO A 791 -31.24 2.67 -6.88
CA PRO A 791 -31.28 3.49 -5.68
C PRO A 791 -30.84 2.77 -4.39
N SER A 792 -30.95 1.43 -4.34
CA SER A 792 -30.50 0.62 -3.21
C SER A 792 -28.98 0.60 -3.02
N GLY A 793 -28.20 0.87 -4.08
CA GLY A 793 -26.74 0.93 -4.02
C GLY A 793 -26.14 2.27 -3.60
N LEU A 794 -26.96 3.32 -3.43
CA LEU A 794 -26.47 4.67 -3.13
C LEU A 794 -25.78 4.78 -1.76
N SER A 795 -26.17 3.97 -0.77
CA SER A 795 -25.47 3.91 0.53
C SER A 795 -24.04 3.39 0.36
N ASP A 796 -23.90 2.31 -0.40
CA ASP A 796 -22.63 1.62 -0.61
C ASP A 796 -21.67 2.50 -1.42
N ILE A 797 -22.19 3.19 -2.43
CA ILE A 797 -21.42 4.15 -3.24
C ILE A 797 -20.95 5.33 -2.39
N LYS A 798 -21.79 5.86 -1.48
CA LYS A 798 -21.38 6.93 -0.56
C LYS A 798 -20.33 6.47 0.44
N ALA A 799 -20.49 5.28 1.02
CA ALA A 799 -19.50 4.69 1.90
C ALA A 799 -18.15 4.49 1.18
N ALA A 800 -18.17 3.98 -0.06
CA ALA A 800 -16.97 3.83 -0.87
C ALA A 800 -16.27 5.16 -1.17
N LEU A 801 -17.04 6.23 -1.41
CA LEU A 801 -16.51 7.59 -1.58
C LEU A 801 -15.81 8.09 -0.31
N GLU A 802 -16.45 7.96 0.85
CA GLU A 802 -15.86 8.36 2.14
C GLU A 802 -14.55 7.60 2.43
N ILE A 803 -14.50 6.31 2.12
CA ILE A 803 -13.29 5.47 2.28
C ILE A 803 -12.17 5.93 1.33
N CYS A 804 -12.50 6.24 0.07
CA CYS A 804 -11.53 6.74 -0.90
C CYS A 804 -11.02 8.13 -0.52
N GLU A 805 -11.91 9.04 -0.08
CA GLU A 805 -11.54 10.40 0.36
C GLU A 805 -10.68 10.36 1.63
N PHE A 806 -10.97 9.45 2.56
CA PHE A 806 -10.09 9.16 3.69
C PHE A 806 -8.69 8.74 3.24
N ALA A 807 -8.59 7.78 2.30
CA ALA A 807 -7.31 7.32 1.75
C ALA A 807 -6.53 8.45 1.05
N LEU A 808 -7.22 9.30 0.27
CA LEU A 808 -6.63 10.45 -0.43
C LEU A 808 -6.13 11.53 0.54
N ASN A 809 -6.87 11.82 1.62
CA ASN A 809 -6.45 12.76 2.65
C ASN A 809 -5.21 12.29 3.42
N VAL A 810 -5.08 10.99 3.68
CA VAL A 810 -3.87 10.41 4.30
C VAL A 810 -2.65 10.59 3.39
N MET A 811 -2.81 10.49 2.08
CA MET A 811 -1.73 10.74 1.11
C MET A 811 -1.34 12.23 1.05
N ALA A 812 -2.29 13.16 1.09
CA ALA A 812 -2.01 14.60 1.08
C ALA A 812 -1.29 15.06 2.37
N GLY A 813 -1.63 14.49 3.53
CA GLY A 813 -1.03 14.84 4.82
C GLY A 813 0.36 14.25 5.09
N THR A 814 0.89 13.38 4.22
CA THR A 814 2.15 12.63 4.46
C THR A 814 3.41 13.26 3.85
N THR A 815 3.37 14.55 3.47
CA THR A 815 4.44 15.33 2.81
C THR A 815 5.82 15.37 3.50
N GLY A 816 6.04 14.65 4.60
CA GLY A 816 7.36 14.44 5.20
C GLY A 816 7.66 13.08 5.86
N LYS A 817 6.80 12.05 5.78
CA LYS A 817 6.97 10.82 6.60
C LYS A 817 6.92 9.45 5.92
N GLY A 818 6.78 9.36 4.59
CA GLY A 818 6.96 8.09 3.88
C GLY A 818 6.63 8.23 2.39
N THR A 819 7.45 7.65 1.51
CA THR A 819 7.15 7.58 0.08
C THR A 819 6.02 6.60 -0.16
N VAL A 820 4.82 7.11 -0.45
CA VAL A 820 3.66 6.30 -0.84
C VAL A 820 3.91 5.69 -2.23
N PRO A 821 3.70 4.38 -2.43
CA PRO A 821 3.77 3.77 -3.75
C PRO A 821 2.71 4.36 -4.69
N VAL A 822 3.20 4.95 -5.77
CA VAL A 822 2.40 5.58 -6.82
C VAL A 822 1.33 4.64 -7.41
N ALA A 823 1.61 3.34 -7.51
CA ALA A 823 0.67 2.34 -8.02
C ALA A 823 -0.56 2.18 -7.10
N ALA A 824 -0.37 2.20 -5.78
CA ALA A 824 -1.48 2.12 -4.82
C ALA A 824 -2.36 3.37 -4.89
N GLN A 825 -1.73 4.54 -5.06
CA GLN A 825 -2.43 5.81 -5.27
C GLN A 825 -3.28 5.79 -6.55
N GLN A 826 -2.72 5.29 -7.66
CA GLN A 826 -3.45 5.18 -8.93
C GLN A 826 -4.70 4.31 -8.82
N GLN A 827 -4.61 3.19 -8.09
CA GLN A 827 -5.75 2.30 -7.88
C GLN A 827 -6.88 2.96 -7.07
N VAL A 828 -6.54 3.69 -6.01
CA VAL A 828 -7.52 4.43 -5.20
C VAL A 828 -8.18 5.54 -6.01
N ILE A 829 -7.41 6.30 -6.80
CA ILE A 829 -7.94 7.36 -7.68
C ILE A 829 -8.92 6.77 -8.70
N ALA A 830 -8.57 5.66 -9.36
CA ALA A 830 -9.46 5.00 -10.30
C ALA A 830 -10.79 4.59 -9.66
N THR A 831 -10.74 4.01 -8.46
CA THR A 831 -11.94 3.63 -7.69
C THR A 831 -12.76 4.85 -7.28
N TRP A 832 -12.11 5.93 -6.82
CA TRP A 832 -12.77 7.18 -6.44
C TRP A 832 -13.51 7.85 -7.61
N VAL A 833 -12.86 7.98 -8.78
CA VAL A 833 -13.48 8.55 -9.98
C VAL A 833 -14.68 7.72 -10.42
N LYS A 834 -14.57 6.38 -10.38
CA LYS A 834 -15.69 5.50 -10.73
C LYS A 834 -16.86 5.65 -9.75
N ALA A 835 -16.58 5.73 -8.44
CA ALA A 835 -17.60 5.95 -7.43
C ALA A 835 -18.29 7.32 -7.59
N LYS A 836 -17.57 8.39 -7.95
CA LYS A 836 -18.15 9.70 -8.27
C LYS A 836 -19.07 9.62 -9.49
N GLN A 837 -18.69 8.85 -10.52
CA GLN A 837 -19.52 8.62 -11.71
C GLN A 837 -20.84 7.94 -11.36
N LEU A 838 -20.79 6.87 -10.54
CA LEU A 838 -21.98 6.14 -10.10
C LEU A 838 -22.89 7.01 -9.21
N ASN A 839 -22.31 7.89 -8.40
CA ASN A 839 -23.05 8.84 -7.56
C ASN A 839 -23.52 10.09 -8.32
N GLN A 840 -23.28 10.18 -9.63
CA GLN A 840 -23.61 11.32 -10.49
C GLN A 840 -23.00 12.67 -10.02
N GLN A 841 -21.82 12.63 -9.41
CA GLN A 841 -21.09 13.81 -8.93
C GLN A 841 -20.02 14.26 -9.93
N GLN A 842 -20.04 15.53 -10.35
CA GLN A 842 -18.96 16.12 -11.16
C GLN A 842 -17.70 16.35 -10.32
N ILE A 843 -16.54 16.29 -10.99
CA ILE A 843 -15.24 16.63 -10.41
C ILE A 843 -14.90 18.05 -10.86
N GLY A 844 -14.53 18.93 -9.92
CA GLY A 844 -14.26 20.35 -10.19
C GLY A 844 -13.05 20.58 -11.11
N ASN A 845 -12.97 21.77 -11.71
CA ASN A 845 -11.95 22.14 -12.72
C ASN A 845 -10.49 22.07 -12.22
N ASN A 846 -10.27 22.12 -10.91
CA ASN A 846 -8.93 22.01 -10.33
C ASN A 846 -8.40 20.55 -10.31
N LEU A 847 -9.25 19.55 -10.59
CA LEU A 847 -8.91 18.11 -10.62
C LEU A 847 -8.32 17.58 -9.30
N GLY A 848 -8.50 18.32 -8.20
CA GLY A 848 -8.02 17.96 -6.87
C GLY A 848 -9.14 17.36 -6.00
N THR A 849 -8.74 16.66 -4.95
CA THR A 849 -9.63 15.99 -3.99
C THR A 849 -10.08 16.90 -2.83
N GLN A 850 -9.70 18.19 -2.84
CA GLN A 850 -10.04 19.16 -1.79
C GLN A 850 -11.02 20.23 -2.29
N ASP A 851 -11.94 20.63 -1.40
CA ASP A 851 -12.87 21.74 -1.60
C ASP A 851 -12.13 23.08 -1.81
N GLU A 852 -12.77 23.98 -2.56
CA GLU A 852 -12.27 25.13 -3.32
C GLU A 852 -11.50 26.25 -2.56
N ASN A 853 -10.99 26.03 -1.34
CA ASN A 853 -10.55 27.13 -0.47
C ASN A 853 -9.06 27.16 -0.04
N ASN A 854 -8.19 26.27 -0.54
CA ASN A 854 -6.74 26.33 -0.24
C ASN A 854 -5.87 26.25 -1.50
N ASP A 855 -5.28 27.38 -1.90
CA ASP A 855 -4.27 27.52 -2.97
C ASP A 855 -2.88 26.97 -2.54
N GLU A 856 -2.81 25.78 -1.96
CA GLU A 856 -1.54 25.06 -1.84
C GLU A 856 -1.31 24.22 -3.10
N ALA A 857 -0.13 24.35 -3.70
CA ALA A 857 0.25 23.73 -4.97
C ALA A 857 -0.03 22.21 -4.97
N GLN A 858 -1.14 21.83 -5.60
CA GLN A 858 -1.57 20.45 -5.74
C GLN A 858 -0.52 19.61 -6.47
N ASN A 859 -0.41 18.34 -6.09
CA ASN A 859 0.49 17.39 -6.73
C ASN A 859 0.13 17.21 -8.21
N PRO A 860 1.00 17.59 -9.18
CA PRO A 860 0.69 17.55 -10.61
C PRO A 860 0.34 16.14 -11.09
N MET A 861 0.91 15.13 -10.44
CA MET A 861 0.67 13.72 -10.73
C MET A 861 -0.78 13.29 -10.46
N GLU A 862 -1.37 13.72 -9.33
CA GLU A 862 -2.75 13.41 -8.97
C GLU A 862 -3.73 13.98 -10.00
N ARG A 863 -3.50 15.22 -10.44
CA ARG A 863 -4.31 15.88 -11.48
C ARG A 863 -4.29 15.11 -12.80
N ILE A 864 -3.12 14.58 -13.19
CA ILE A 864 -2.99 13.76 -14.40
C ILE A 864 -3.78 12.46 -14.26
N LEU A 865 -3.62 11.75 -13.13
CA LEU A 865 -4.30 10.48 -12.90
C LEU A 865 -5.83 10.65 -12.84
N VAL A 866 -6.33 11.66 -12.12
CA VAL A 866 -7.77 11.98 -12.05
C VAL A 866 -8.32 12.31 -13.45
N GLY A 867 -7.65 13.21 -14.19
CA GLY A 867 -8.08 13.57 -15.54
C GLY A 867 -8.14 12.36 -16.48
N LEU A 868 -7.13 11.47 -16.44
CA LEU A 868 -7.09 10.26 -17.25
C LEU A 868 -8.23 9.28 -16.92
N GLU A 869 -8.56 9.10 -15.63
CA GLU A 869 -9.65 8.21 -15.24
C GLU A 869 -11.02 8.78 -15.62
N MET A 870 -11.20 10.11 -15.59
CA MET A 870 -12.42 10.76 -16.11
C MET A 870 -12.60 10.47 -17.61
N TYR A 871 -11.53 10.57 -18.40
CA TYR A 871 -11.55 10.18 -19.82
C TYR A 871 -11.94 8.71 -20.02
N SER A 872 -11.44 7.83 -19.16
CA SER A 872 -11.65 6.38 -19.25
C SER A 872 -13.06 5.93 -18.86
N CYS A 873 -13.71 6.69 -17.97
CA CYS A 873 -15.09 6.44 -17.55
C CYS A 873 -16.14 6.98 -18.54
N ASN A 874 -15.78 7.97 -19.37
CA ASN A 874 -16.71 8.60 -20.31
C ASN A 874 -17.07 7.68 -21.49
N GLY A 875 -18.31 7.77 -21.98
CA GLY A 875 -18.77 7.04 -23.17
C GLY A 875 -19.30 5.62 -22.91
N LEU A 876 -19.57 5.26 -21.65
CA LEU A 876 -20.05 3.94 -21.23
C LEU A 876 -21.55 3.91 -20.84
N GLY A 877 -22.35 4.86 -21.33
CA GLY A 877 -23.80 4.93 -21.01
C GLY A 877 -24.16 5.45 -19.60
N LEU A 878 -23.16 5.81 -18.80
CA LEU A 878 -23.28 6.46 -17.49
C LEU A 878 -23.07 7.98 -17.58
N MET A 879 -23.10 8.67 -16.43
CA MET A 879 -22.78 10.09 -16.31
C MET A 879 -21.44 10.43 -17.00
N VAL A 880 -21.44 11.52 -17.77
CA VAL A 880 -20.25 12.02 -18.49
C VAL A 880 -19.59 13.14 -17.69
N PHE A 881 -18.31 12.99 -17.40
CA PHE A 881 -17.50 14.02 -16.76
C PHE A 881 -17.14 15.16 -17.70
N ALA A 882 -17.10 16.38 -17.16
CA ALA A 882 -16.46 17.51 -17.83
C ALA A 882 -14.93 17.33 -17.73
N VAL A 883 -14.29 16.92 -18.83
CA VAL A 883 -12.86 16.59 -18.86
C VAL A 883 -11.99 17.80 -19.25
N PRO A 884 -10.77 17.93 -18.68
CA PRO A 884 -9.79 18.95 -19.10
C PRO A 884 -9.30 18.67 -20.53
N SER A 885 -8.60 19.63 -21.17
CA SER A 885 -8.11 19.39 -22.53
C SER A 885 -7.02 18.31 -22.54
N LEU A 886 -7.09 17.41 -23.53
CA LEU A 886 -6.14 16.31 -23.66
C LEU A 886 -4.70 16.80 -23.87
N SER A 887 -4.53 17.90 -24.60
CA SER A 887 -3.22 18.52 -24.85
C SER A 887 -2.58 19.05 -23.57
N GLU A 888 -3.35 19.67 -22.67
CA GLU A 888 -2.86 20.12 -21.36
C GLU A 888 -2.47 18.93 -20.46
N LEU A 889 -3.29 17.87 -20.41
CA LEU A 889 -2.97 16.67 -19.62
C LEU A 889 -1.70 15.99 -20.11
N VAL A 890 -1.51 15.86 -21.42
CA VAL A 890 -0.30 15.27 -21.99
C VAL A 890 0.92 16.13 -21.70
N LYS A 891 0.82 17.45 -21.86
CA LYS A 891 1.93 18.35 -21.53
C LYS A 891 2.36 18.22 -20.07
N LEU A 892 1.39 18.21 -19.14
CA LEU A 892 1.64 17.97 -17.73
C LEU A 892 2.28 16.60 -17.48
N ALA A 893 1.82 15.54 -18.15
CA ALA A 893 2.37 14.19 -17.99
C ALA A 893 3.82 14.06 -18.49
N LEU A 894 4.17 14.76 -19.57
CA LEU A 894 5.53 14.81 -20.12
C LEU A 894 6.49 15.65 -19.26
N GLU A 895 5.99 16.67 -18.57
CA GLU A 895 6.76 17.55 -17.67
C GLU A 895 6.84 17.00 -16.22
N CYS A 896 6.04 15.99 -15.87
CA CYS A 896 5.99 15.41 -14.53
C CYS A 896 7.21 14.53 -14.21
N ASN A 897 7.72 14.63 -12.98
CA ASN A 897 8.77 13.77 -12.46
C ASN A 897 8.17 12.52 -11.80
N TRP A 898 8.03 11.45 -12.59
CA TRP A 898 7.48 10.18 -12.12
C TRP A 898 8.46 9.42 -11.20
N SER A 899 7.97 8.92 -10.06
CA SER A 899 8.75 8.07 -9.16
C SER A 899 8.68 6.57 -9.52
N ASP A 900 7.64 6.14 -10.25
CA ASP A 900 7.46 4.78 -10.74
C ASP A 900 7.35 4.74 -12.28
N SER A 901 8.32 4.08 -12.91
CA SER A 901 8.39 3.93 -14.37
C SER A 901 7.23 3.13 -14.98
N LEU A 902 6.63 2.19 -14.23
CA LEU A 902 5.50 1.41 -14.72
C LEU A 902 4.24 2.25 -14.79
N VAL A 903 4.02 3.12 -13.80
CA VAL A 903 2.87 4.01 -13.78
C VAL A 903 3.02 5.15 -14.78
N GLU A 904 4.24 5.69 -14.99
CA GLU A 904 4.52 6.60 -16.11
C GLU A 904 4.11 5.95 -17.45
N LEU A 905 4.60 4.73 -17.69
CA LEU A 905 4.31 3.99 -18.92
C LEU A 905 2.82 3.74 -19.10
N GLN A 906 2.13 3.29 -18.06
CA GLN A 906 0.70 3.03 -18.08
C GLN A 906 -0.10 4.31 -18.37
N THR A 907 0.27 5.42 -17.73
CA THR A 907 -0.41 6.71 -17.90
C THR A 907 -0.23 7.24 -19.33
N LEU A 908 1.01 7.26 -19.84
CA LEU A 908 1.29 7.76 -21.19
C LEU A 908 0.65 6.89 -22.28
N THR A 909 0.63 5.57 -22.10
CA THR A 909 0.00 4.64 -23.06
C THR A 909 -1.51 4.90 -23.18
N ARG A 910 -2.19 5.12 -22.04
CA ARG A 910 -3.62 5.42 -22.02
C ARG A 910 -3.95 6.82 -22.55
N LEU A 911 -3.15 7.84 -22.24
CA LEU A 911 -3.30 9.18 -22.83
C LEU A 911 -3.12 9.15 -24.36
N MET A 912 -2.12 8.41 -24.84
CA MET A 912 -1.89 8.20 -26.26
C MET A 912 -3.07 7.51 -26.95
N TYR A 913 -3.72 6.56 -26.29
CA TYR A 913 -4.95 5.95 -26.80
C TYR A 913 -6.05 6.98 -27.03
N PHE A 914 -6.33 7.84 -26.04
CA PHE A 914 -7.37 8.87 -26.21
C PHE A 914 -7.00 9.87 -27.30
N ALA A 915 -5.71 10.20 -27.46
CA ALA A 915 -5.24 11.05 -28.55
C ALA A 915 -5.48 10.40 -29.92
N TYR A 916 -5.26 9.09 -30.02
CA TYR A 916 -5.52 8.32 -31.22
C TYR A 916 -7.02 8.31 -31.58
N ILE A 917 -7.94 8.03 -30.63
CA ILE A 917 -9.39 8.11 -30.93
C ILE A 917 -9.80 9.52 -31.37
N SER A 918 -9.23 10.55 -30.72
CA SER A 918 -9.48 11.95 -31.06
C SER A 918 -8.80 12.41 -32.35
N GLN A 919 -8.07 11.53 -33.05
CA GLN A 919 -7.32 11.79 -34.28
C GLN A 919 -6.24 12.88 -34.13
N ASP A 920 -5.73 13.09 -32.92
CA ASP A 920 -4.60 14.00 -32.63
C ASP A 920 -3.27 13.22 -32.73
N TYR A 921 -2.81 13.04 -33.96
CA TYR A 921 -1.63 12.23 -34.24
C TYR A 921 -0.31 12.89 -33.79
N GLU A 922 -0.26 14.21 -33.61
CA GLU A 922 0.93 14.89 -33.10
C GLU A 922 1.20 14.47 -31.66
N ILE A 923 0.16 14.46 -30.82
CA ILE A 923 0.22 13.98 -29.44
C ILE A 923 0.62 12.49 -29.39
N VAL A 924 0.07 11.65 -30.27
CA VAL A 924 0.43 10.22 -30.35
C VAL A 924 1.93 10.04 -30.62
N THR A 925 2.51 10.83 -31.53
CA THR A 925 3.95 10.76 -31.83
C THR A 925 4.82 11.26 -30.67
N ALA A 926 4.39 12.30 -29.94
CA ALA A 926 5.11 12.80 -28.78
C ALA A 926 5.13 11.79 -27.62
N CYS A 927 3.98 11.22 -27.28
CA CYS A 927 3.85 10.20 -26.23
C CYS A 927 4.64 8.92 -26.58
N SER A 928 4.49 8.41 -27.80
CA SER A 928 5.21 7.19 -28.23
C SER A 928 6.73 7.36 -28.19
N LYS A 929 7.26 8.53 -28.59
CA LYS A 929 8.69 8.82 -28.49
C LYS A 929 9.17 8.81 -27.04
N ARG A 930 8.47 9.47 -26.12
CA ARG A 930 8.80 9.48 -24.69
C ARG A 930 8.78 8.08 -24.08
N ILE A 931 7.74 7.30 -24.39
CA ILE A 931 7.60 5.92 -23.93
C ILE A 931 8.77 5.05 -24.40
N LEU A 932 9.16 5.16 -25.68
CA LEU A 932 10.25 4.37 -26.24
C LEU A 932 11.62 4.79 -25.68
N GLU A 933 11.84 6.08 -25.39
CA GLU A 933 13.05 6.59 -24.71
C GLU A 933 13.14 6.08 -23.25
N SER A 934 12.03 6.08 -22.51
CA SER A 934 11.95 5.56 -21.13
C SER A 934 12.10 4.02 -21.09
N GLY A 935 11.53 3.31 -22.07
CA GLY A 935 11.65 1.86 -22.22
C GLY A 935 13.07 1.38 -22.58
N GLY A 936 13.73 2.06 -23.52
CA GLY A 936 15.03 1.67 -24.07
C GLY A 936 16.21 1.79 -23.10
N ASN A 937 16.17 2.76 -22.17
CA ASN A 937 17.26 2.99 -21.21
C ASN A 937 17.39 1.87 -20.15
N SER A 938 16.37 1.03 -19.97
CA SER A 938 16.42 -0.12 -19.04
C SER A 938 17.02 -1.40 -19.62
N VAL A 939 17.06 -1.54 -20.96
CA VAL A 939 17.50 -2.76 -21.66
C VAL A 939 19.03 -2.84 -21.80
N ASN A 940 19.75 -1.72 -21.65
CA ASN A 940 21.21 -1.67 -21.84
C ASN A 940 22.06 -2.10 -20.63
N LYS A 941 21.45 -2.48 -19.49
CA LYS A 941 22.17 -3.21 -18.42
C LYS A 941 22.19 -4.70 -18.74
N ARG A 942 23.26 -5.14 -19.41
CA ARG A 942 23.54 -6.54 -19.76
C ARG A 942 23.72 -7.41 -18.50
N ASP A 943 22.63 -7.87 -17.90
CA ASP A 943 22.61 -9.03 -16.98
C ASP A 943 21.28 -9.79 -17.17
N SER A 944 21.12 -10.39 -18.34
CA SER A 944 19.89 -11.00 -18.85
C SER A 944 19.54 -12.40 -18.29
N LYS A 945 19.82 -12.67 -17.01
CA LYS A 945 19.52 -14.00 -16.42
C LYS A 945 18.73 -14.05 -15.12
N LYS A 946 18.19 -12.94 -14.58
CA LYS A 946 17.52 -13.02 -13.26
C LYS A 946 16.24 -12.19 -13.00
N TYR A 947 15.54 -11.69 -14.01
CA TYR A 947 14.30 -10.91 -13.78
C TYR A 947 13.12 -11.34 -14.69
N ASP A 948 12.57 -12.54 -14.45
CA ASP A 948 11.19 -12.89 -14.85
C ASP A 948 10.23 -12.39 -13.75
N GLY A 949 10.19 -11.08 -13.55
CA GLY A 949 9.24 -10.43 -12.63
C GLY A 949 7.92 -10.10 -13.36
N PRO A 950 6.74 -10.22 -12.70
CA PRO A 950 5.44 -9.88 -13.29
C PRO A 950 5.37 -8.47 -13.90
N GLY A 951 6.05 -7.50 -13.28
CA GLY A 951 6.10 -6.12 -13.79
C GLY A 951 6.80 -5.96 -15.15
N ASN A 952 7.72 -6.86 -15.51
CA ASN A 952 8.38 -6.83 -16.81
C ASN A 952 7.44 -7.31 -17.93
N ARG A 953 6.53 -8.27 -17.65
CA ARG A 953 5.51 -8.71 -18.62
C ARG A 953 4.59 -7.54 -19.02
N VAL A 954 3.99 -6.87 -18.02
CA VAL A 954 3.08 -5.74 -18.25
C VAL A 954 3.76 -4.60 -18.98
N LYS A 955 5.01 -4.28 -18.61
CA LYS A 955 5.82 -3.27 -19.29
C LYS A 955 5.95 -3.59 -20.78
N GLN A 956 6.24 -4.85 -21.12
CA GLN A 956 6.40 -5.29 -22.51
C GLN A 956 5.07 -5.29 -23.28
N GLU A 957 3.95 -5.64 -22.65
CA GLU A 957 2.62 -5.53 -23.26
C GLU A 957 2.26 -4.07 -23.58
N MET A 958 2.54 -3.13 -22.67
CA MET A 958 2.31 -1.69 -22.91
C MET A 958 3.19 -1.13 -24.03
N LEU A 959 4.47 -1.55 -24.10
CA LEU A 959 5.36 -1.18 -25.21
C LEU A 959 4.87 -1.75 -26.55
N SER A 960 4.29 -2.95 -26.55
CA SER A 960 3.66 -3.56 -27.72
C SER A 960 2.49 -2.72 -28.23
N ILE A 961 1.57 -2.36 -27.33
CA ILE A 961 0.41 -1.52 -27.64
C ILE A 961 0.86 -0.15 -28.16
N THR A 962 1.90 0.44 -27.56
CA THR A 962 2.46 1.72 -27.99
C THR A 962 2.98 1.69 -29.42
N ALA A 963 3.79 0.68 -29.75
CA ALA A 963 4.32 0.52 -31.10
C ALA A 963 3.20 0.25 -32.13
N TRP A 964 2.15 -0.46 -31.74
CA TRP A 964 0.98 -0.68 -32.59
C TRP A 964 0.22 0.63 -32.88
N MET A 965 -0.12 1.43 -31.87
CA MET A 965 -0.81 2.72 -32.08
C MET A 965 0.03 3.69 -32.91
N GLN A 966 1.35 3.68 -32.73
CA GLN A 966 2.26 4.45 -33.58
C GLN A 966 2.15 4.00 -35.05
N GLY A 967 2.17 2.69 -35.31
CA GLY A 967 1.99 2.14 -36.65
C GLY A 967 0.64 2.55 -37.25
N GLN A 968 -0.43 2.47 -36.46
CA GLN A 968 -1.79 2.77 -36.92
C GLN A 968 -2.02 4.26 -37.17
N SER A 969 -1.48 5.14 -36.32
CA SER A 969 -1.47 6.59 -36.55
C SER A 969 -0.74 6.95 -37.84
N ILE A 970 0.38 6.29 -38.15
CA ILE A 970 1.08 6.48 -39.42
C ILE A 970 0.21 6.01 -40.59
N MET A 971 -0.48 4.87 -40.43
CA MET A 971 -1.39 4.32 -41.44
C MET A 971 -2.59 5.23 -41.74
N GLU A 972 -3.15 5.89 -40.74
CA GLU A 972 -4.31 6.79 -40.91
C GLU A 972 -3.93 8.17 -41.45
N ASN A 973 -2.70 8.63 -41.16
CA ASN A 973 -2.11 9.82 -41.81
C ASN A 973 -1.54 9.54 -43.22
N LEU A 974 -1.82 8.38 -43.81
CA LEU A 974 -1.31 8.02 -45.15
C LEU A 974 -1.98 8.82 -46.26
N SER A 975 -1.23 9.76 -46.84
CA SER A 975 -1.53 10.37 -48.14
C SER A 975 -1.09 9.50 -49.34
N GLY A 976 -1.21 8.17 -49.23
CA GLY A 976 -0.81 7.22 -50.30
C GLY A 976 0.70 7.04 -50.49
N ARG A 977 1.53 7.53 -49.55
CA ARG A 977 3.00 7.48 -49.66
C ARG A 977 3.58 6.12 -49.24
N LYS A 978 4.34 5.47 -50.13
CA LYS A 978 4.94 4.15 -49.89
C LYS A 978 5.89 4.08 -48.68
N HIS A 979 6.70 5.13 -48.44
CA HIS A 979 7.66 5.13 -47.33
C HIS A 979 6.99 5.12 -45.94
N LEU A 980 5.81 5.74 -45.81
CA LEU A 980 5.05 5.73 -44.56
C LEU A 980 4.49 4.32 -44.27
N ARG A 981 4.12 3.54 -45.29
CA ARG A 981 3.73 2.13 -45.11
C ARG A 981 4.88 1.27 -44.61
N VAL A 982 6.10 1.51 -45.10
CA VAL A 982 7.31 0.83 -44.59
C VAL A 982 7.55 1.22 -43.13
N ALA A 983 7.41 2.50 -42.77
CA ALA A 983 7.54 2.97 -41.39
C ALA A 983 6.49 2.34 -40.46
N ALA A 984 5.22 2.28 -40.89
CA ALA A 984 4.16 1.60 -40.13
C ALA A 984 4.42 0.10 -39.98
N SER A 985 4.89 -0.57 -41.04
CA SER A 985 5.24 -1.99 -41.01
C SER A 985 6.35 -2.28 -39.99
N ASN A 986 7.36 -1.41 -39.90
CA ASN A 986 8.41 -1.50 -38.89
C ASN A 986 7.86 -1.30 -37.47
N ALA A 987 6.91 -0.39 -37.27
CA ALA A 987 6.26 -0.17 -35.97
C ALA A 987 5.45 -1.41 -35.54
N PHE A 988 4.70 -2.03 -36.44
CA PHE A 988 3.99 -3.29 -36.17
C PHE A 988 4.95 -4.45 -35.86
N ALA A 989 6.11 -4.53 -36.52
CA ALA A 989 7.13 -5.53 -36.17
C ALA A 989 7.74 -5.31 -34.78
N GLN A 990 7.93 -4.05 -34.37
CA GLN A 990 8.35 -3.73 -32.99
C GLN A 990 7.28 -4.10 -31.96
N SER A 991 6.00 -3.87 -32.29
CA SER A 991 4.87 -4.32 -31.48
C SER A 991 4.92 -5.84 -31.24
N ALA A 992 5.04 -6.62 -32.32
CA ALA A 992 5.20 -8.07 -32.23
C ALA A 992 6.43 -8.50 -31.41
N ARG A 993 7.54 -7.75 -31.47
CA ARG A 993 8.73 -8.01 -30.66
C ARG A 993 8.47 -7.90 -29.17
N TYR A 994 7.86 -6.80 -28.74
CA TYR A 994 7.54 -6.57 -27.33
C TYR A 994 6.50 -7.59 -26.82
N ALA A 995 5.47 -7.90 -27.62
CA ALA A 995 4.51 -8.96 -27.28
C ALA A 995 5.16 -10.34 -27.13
N GLY A 996 6.14 -10.68 -27.99
CA GLY A 996 6.90 -11.92 -27.87
C GLY A 996 7.83 -11.98 -26.65
N GLU A 997 8.34 -10.83 -26.19
CA GLU A 997 9.07 -10.71 -24.92
C GLU A 997 8.16 -10.92 -23.72
N ALA A 998 6.95 -10.36 -23.75
CA ALA A 998 5.90 -10.57 -22.76
C ALA A 998 5.40 -12.02 -22.71
N GLY A 999 5.54 -12.79 -23.80
CA GLY A 999 4.97 -14.13 -23.91
C GLY A 999 3.48 -14.13 -24.24
N ASN A 1000 2.93 -13.00 -24.70
CA ASN A 1000 1.52 -12.85 -24.98
C ASN A 1000 1.23 -13.14 -26.46
N TYR A 1001 0.76 -14.36 -26.74
CA TYR A 1001 0.56 -14.84 -28.10
C TYR A 1001 -0.50 -14.04 -28.89
N SER A 1002 -1.60 -13.65 -28.25
CA SER A 1002 -2.69 -12.92 -28.94
C SER A 1002 -2.23 -11.56 -29.42
N LEU A 1003 -1.46 -10.82 -28.61
CA LEU A 1003 -0.88 -9.53 -29.00
C LEU A 1003 0.12 -9.67 -30.16
N VAL A 1004 0.92 -10.75 -30.20
CA VAL A 1004 1.84 -10.98 -31.33
C VAL A 1004 1.05 -11.19 -32.63
N MET A 1005 0.00 -12.01 -32.59
CA MET A 1005 -0.82 -12.28 -33.77
C MET A 1005 -1.60 -11.05 -34.22
N PHE A 1006 -2.11 -10.26 -33.27
CA PHE A 1006 -2.75 -8.99 -33.55
C PHE A 1006 -1.81 -8.05 -34.30
N ALA A 1007 -0.58 -7.85 -33.82
CA ALA A 1007 0.43 -7.05 -34.50
C ALA A 1007 0.78 -7.62 -35.89
N ALA A 1008 0.87 -8.94 -36.03
CA ALA A 1008 1.16 -9.60 -37.30
C ALA A 1008 0.07 -9.38 -38.36
N ARG A 1009 -1.22 -9.35 -37.97
CA ARG A 1009 -2.34 -9.06 -38.88
C ARG A 1009 -2.26 -7.63 -39.41
N HIS A 1010 -2.04 -6.66 -38.52
CA HIS A 1010 -1.88 -5.25 -38.91
C HIS A 1010 -0.64 -5.03 -39.80
N PHE A 1011 0.47 -5.71 -39.48
CA PHE A 1011 1.64 -5.75 -40.35
C PHE A 1011 1.31 -6.25 -41.75
N TRP A 1012 0.61 -7.39 -41.86
CA TRP A 1012 0.24 -7.96 -43.15
C TRP A 1012 -0.63 -7.01 -43.97
N ASN A 1013 -1.64 -6.39 -43.35
CA ASN A 1013 -2.52 -5.43 -43.99
C ASN A 1013 -1.77 -4.18 -44.49
N ALA A 1014 -0.77 -3.70 -43.75
CA ALA A 1014 0.09 -2.59 -44.18
C ALA A 1014 1.00 -2.97 -45.37
N CYS A 1015 1.42 -4.24 -45.42
CA CYS A 1015 2.35 -4.76 -46.42
C CYS A 1015 1.68 -5.15 -47.74
N LEU A 1016 0.40 -5.57 -47.74
CA LEU A 1016 -0.32 -6.09 -48.92
C LEU A 1016 -0.07 -5.27 -50.21
N PRO A 1017 -0.16 -3.92 -50.19
CA PRO A 1017 0.06 -3.12 -51.40
C PRO A 1017 1.52 -3.02 -51.86
N LEU A 1018 2.48 -3.34 -50.98
CA LEU A 1018 3.93 -3.32 -51.26
C LEU A 1018 4.39 -4.66 -51.87
N LEU A 1019 3.55 -5.70 -51.83
CA LEU A 1019 3.88 -7.02 -52.35
C LEU A 1019 3.99 -7.06 -53.88
N GLY A 1020 3.58 -6.03 -54.63
CA GLY A 1020 3.67 -6.04 -56.10
C GLY A 1020 5.10 -5.96 -56.67
N SER A 1021 6.01 -5.28 -55.98
CA SER A 1021 7.36 -4.97 -56.48
C SER A 1021 8.46 -5.76 -55.75
N PRO A 1022 9.45 -6.34 -56.46
CA PRO A 1022 10.57 -7.03 -55.82
C PRO A 1022 11.42 -6.10 -54.94
N HIS A 1023 11.52 -4.82 -55.30
CA HIS A 1023 12.27 -3.82 -54.53
C HIS A 1023 11.53 -3.46 -53.23
N ASP A 1024 10.20 -3.32 -53.29
CA ASP A 1024 9.38 -2.98 -52.12
C ASP A 1024 9.33 -4.14 -51.11
N ARG A 1025 9.34 -5.40 -51.58
CA ARG A 1025 9.39 -6.61 -50.72
C ARG A 1025 10.66 -6.71 -49.89
N GLU A 1026 11.80 -6.19 -50.38
CA GLU A 1026 13.08 -6.28 -49.65
C GLU A 1026 13.02 -5.53 -48.32
N HIS A 1027 12.33 -4.38 -48.28
CA HIS A 1027 12.13 -3.61 -47.05
C HIS A 1027 11.29 -4.34 -45.99
N LEU A 1028 10.57 -5.40 -46.36
CA LEU A 1028 9.71 -6.17 -45.45
C LEU A 1028 10.42 -7.40 -44.86
N LYS A 1029 11.65 -7.70 -45.31
CA LYS A 1029 12.37 -8.91 -44.90
C LYS A 1029 12.62 -8.97 -43.40
N GLU A 1030 13.35 -7.98 -42.87
CA GLU A 1030 13.70 -7.90 -41.45
C GLU A 1030 12.45 -7.84 -40.54
N PRO A 1031 11.42 -7.01 -40.83
CA PRO A 1031 10.15 -7.02 -40.10
C PRO A 1031 9.47 -8.40 -40.03
N THR A 1032 9.46 -9.13 -41.15
CA THR A 1032 8.81 -10.45 -41.23
C THR A 1032 9.56 -11.50 -40.40
N GLU A 1033 10.90 -11.48 -40.44
CA GLU A 1033 11.75 -12.35 -39.59
C GLU A 1033 11.53 -12.08 -38.09
N ILE A 1034 11.42 -10.80 -37.70
CA ILE A 1034 11.15 -10.41 -36.31
C ILE A 1034 9.81 -10.95 -35.83
N ILE A 1035 8.75 -10.82 -36.63
CA ILE A 1035 7.40 -11.28 -36.26
C ILE A 1035 7.39 -12.80 -36.07
N LEU A 1036 7.89 -13.57 -37.05
CA LEU A 1036 7.89 -15.04 -36.98
C LEU A 1036 8.67 -15.57 -35.77
N LYS A 1037 9.85 -15.00 -35.50
CA LYS A 1037 10.64 -15.37 -34.32
C LYS A 1037 9.89 -15.15 -33.00
N ASN A 1038 9.13 -14.05 -32.90
CA ASN A 1038 8.41 -13.71 -31.68
C ASN A 1038 7.10 -14.48 -31.51
N ILE A 1039 6.46 -14.92 -32.60
CA ILE A 1039 5.34 -15.88 -32.56
C ILE A 1039 5.78 -17.17 -31.86
N ILE A 1040 6.88 -17.78 -32.32
CA ILE A 1040 7.44 -19.02 -31.76
C ILE A 1040 7.79 -18.84 -30.28
N LYS A 1041 8.41 -17.70 -29.95
CA LYS A 1041 8.79 -17.36 -28.58
C LYS A 1041 7.57 -17.26 -27.65
N ALA A 1042 6.49 -16.61 -28.08
CA ALA A 1042 5.27 -16.47 -27.29
C ALA A 1042 4.57 -17.81 -27.06
N GLU A 1043 4.48 -18.67 -28.09
CA GLU A 1043 3.88 -20.00 -27.96
C GLU A 1043 4.58 -20.88 -26.91
N SER A 1044 5.90 -20.76 -26.78
CA SER A 1044 6.67 -21.53 -25.79
C SER A 1044 6.41 -21.10 -24.35
N LYS A 1045 6.07 -19.82 -24.12
CA LYS A 1045 5.85 -19.24 -22.78
C LYS A 1045 4.41 -19.33 -22.29
N ASN A 1046 3.43 -19.43 -23.20
CA ASN A 1046 2.00 -19.45 -22.88
C ASN A 1046 1.53 -20.70 -22.11
N LYS A 1047 2.45 -21.64 -21.78
CA LYS A 1047 2.19 -22.88 -21.03
C LYS A 1047 2.50 -22.78 -19.53
N GLN A 1048 3.03 -21.65 -19.05
CA GLN A 1048 3.26 -21.43 -17.62
C GLN A 1048 2.06 -20.70 -17.00
N GLU A 1049 1.56 -21.21 -15.88
CA GLU A 1049 0.40 -20.69 -15.13
C GLU A 1049 0.45 -19.16 -14.97
N GLU A 1050 -0.64 -18.50 -15.39
CA GLU A 1050 -0.81 -17.06 -15.27
C GLU A 1050 -0.91 -16.66 -13.80
N LYS A 1051 0.19 -16.16 -13.22
CA LYS A 1051 0.11 -15.40 -11.97
C LYS A 1051 -0.51 -14.04 -12.27
N ALA A 1052 -1.84 -13.97 -12.24
CA ALA A 1052 -2.62 -12.75 -12.51
C ALA A 1052 -2.20 -11.62 -11.55
N ILE A 1053 -1.70 -10.52 -12.12
CA ILE A 1053 -1.39 -9.27 -11.41
C ILE A 1053 -2.71 -8.61 -11.03
N TRP A 1054 -2.76 -7.86 -9.92
CA TRP A 1054 -3.95 -7.07 -9.59
C TRP A 1054 -4.30 -6.11 -10.74
N PRO A 1055 -5.49 -6.25 -11.35
CA PRO A 1055 -5.86 -5.40 -12.46
C PRO A 1055 -6.12 -3.98 -11.96
N LEU A 1056 -5.62 -2.98 -12.71
CA LEU A 1056 -5.84 -1.58 -12.39
C LEU A 1056 -7.34 -1.27 -12.34
N HIS A 1057 -8.11 -1.76 -13.31
CA HIS A 1057 -9.56 -1.64 -13.39
C HIS A 1057 -10.22 -3.02 -13.35
N GLN A 1058 -11.32 -3.13 -12.61
CA GLN A 1058 -12.17 -4.33 -12.58
C GLN A 1058 -13.52 -4.10 -13.25
N TRP A 1059 -13.63 -2.96 -13.92
CA TRP A 1059 -14.78 -2.55 -14.70
C TRP A 1059 -14.29 -2.17 -16.09
N ILE A 1060 -15.23 -2.18 -17.02
CA ILE A 1060 -14.99 -1.80 -18.39
C ILE A 1060 -14.63 -0.31 -18.43
N THR A 1061 -13.53 0.01 -19.12
CA THR A 1061 -13.08 1.36 -19.41
C THR A 1061 -12.91 1.52 -20.92
N LYS A 1062 -13.08 2.75 -21.42
CA LYS A 1062 -13.10 3.03 -22.86
C LYS A 1062 -11.79 2.64 -23.58
N ASP A 1063 -10.66 2.82 -22.89
CA ASP A 1063 -9.34 2.43 -23.36
C ASP A 1063 -9.14 0.92 -23.47
N PHE A 1064 -9.73 0.13 -22.58
CA PHE A 1064 -9.57 -1.33 -22.63
C PHE A 1064 -10.58 -2.03 -23.56
N GLN A 1065 -11.73 -1.42 -23.89
CA GLN A 1065 -12.70 -2.00 -24.86
C GLN A 1065 -12.15 -2.15 -26.28
N SER A 1066 -11.17 -1.33 -26.66
CA SER A 1066 -10.66 -1.27 -28.03
C SER A 1066 -9.23 -1.77 -28.18
N ILE A 1067 -8.46 -1.75 -27.08
CA ILE A 1067 -7.08 -2.25 -27.04
C ILE A 1067 -7.06 -3.78 -26.85
N GLY A 1068 -8.17 -4.38 -26.37
CA GLY A 1068 -8.33 -5.82 -26.33
C GLY A 1068 -9.80 -6.23 -26.29
N VAL A 1069 -10.19 -7.09 -27.24
CA VAL A 1069 -11.48 -7.81 -27.29
C VAL A 1069 -12.68 -6.99 -27.80
N SER A 1070 -12.54 -6.33 -28.95
CA SER A 1070 -13.65 -6.41 -29.91
C SER A 1070 -13.65 -7.84 -30.46
N THR A 1071 -14.60 -8.65 -30.01
CA THR A 1071 -15.24 -9.91 -30.49
C THR A 1071 -14.67 -10.71 -31.70
N GLU A 1072 -13.40 -10.56 -32.09
CA GLU A 1072 -12.74 -11.25 -33.22
C GLU A 1072 -11.32 -11.73 -32.85
N CYS A 1073 -11.03 -11.91 -31.56
CA CYS A 1073 -9.81 -12.59 -31.12
C CYS A 1073 -10.08 -14.11 -31.08
N PHE A 1074 -9.91 -14.77 -32.22
CA PHE A 1074 -9.97 -16.22 -32.31
C PHE A 1074 -8.90 -16.90 -31.43
N LEU A 1075 -9.23 -18.07 -30.87
CA LEU A 1075 -8.33 -18.87 -30.04
C LEU A 1075 -6.99 -19.18 -30.74
N PRO A 1076 -5.87 -19.30 -30.02
CA PRO A 1076 -4.58 -19.73 -30.57
C PRO A 1076 -4.74 -21.06 -31.34
N GLY A 1077 -4.48 -21.03 -32.64
CA GLY A 1077 -4.64 -22.19 -33.51
C GLY A 1077 -5.91 -22.19 -34.38
N ALA A 1078 -6.68 -21.10 -34.39
CA ALA A 1078 -7.68 -20.87 -35.43
C ALA A 1078 -7.06 -20.93 -36.84
N GLU A 1079 -7.81 -21.42 -37.83
CA GLU A 1079 -7.31 -21.62 -39.20
C GLU A 1079 -6.70 -20.35 -39.81
N GLU A 1080 -7.24 -19.17 -39.46
CA GLU A 1080 -6.77 -17.86 -39.92
C GLU A 1080 -5.36 -17.50 -39.39
N ASP A 1081 -5.05 -17.84 -38.14
CA ASP A 1081 -3.73 -17.63 -37.54
C ASP A 1081 -2.66 -18.47 -38.24
N LEU A 1082 -3.00 -19.73 -38.55
CA LEU A 1082 -2.13 -20.64 -39.29
C LEU A 1082 -1.91 -20.17 -40.73
N ALA A 1083 -2.98 -19.70 -41.40
CA ALA A 1083 -2.89 -19.13 -42.74
C ALA A 1083 -1.96 -17.92 -42.77
N LEU A 1084 -2.10 -16.97 -41.83
CA LEU A 1084 -1.24 -15.80 -41.73
C LEU A 1084 0.24 -16.17 -41.58
N ARG A 1085 0.57 -17.11 -40.69
CA ARG A 1085 1.95 -17.59 -40.53
C ARG A 1085 2.52 -18.17 -41.81
N ILE A 1086 1.73 -18.94 -42.54
CA ILE A 1086 2.14 -19.53 -43.83
C ILE A 1086 2.38 -18.42 -44.86
N TYR A 1087 1.55 -17.38 -44.90
CA TYR A 1087 1.77 -16.24 -45.77
C TYR A 1087 3.05 -15.46 -45.43
N LEU A 1088 3.37 -15.28 -44.15
CA LEU A 1088 4.62 -14.67 -43.70
C LEU A 1088 5.85 -15.50 -44.10
N TYR A 1089 5.81 -16.83 -43.93
CA TYR A 1089 6.87 -17.72 -44.43
C TYR A 1089 6.98 -17.68 -45.96
N GLY A 1090 5.84 -17.67 -46.67
CA GLY A 1090 5.78 -17.53 -48.13
C GLY A 1090 6.42 -16.22 -48.60
N LEU A 1091 6.16 -15.11 -47.91
CA LEU A 1091 6.77 -13.80 -48.19
C LEU A 1091 8.30 -13.85 -48.09
N LEU A 1092 8.85 -14.44 -47.01
CA LEU A 1092 10.30 -14.60 -46.87
C LEU A 1092 10.90 -15.46 -47.98
N VAL A 1093 10.23 -16.55 -48.34
CA VAL A 1093 10.67 -17.43 -49.44
C VAL A 1093 10.68 -16.66 -50.77
N HIS A 1094 9.65 -15.85 -51.05
CA HIS A 1094 9.63 -15.03 -52.25
C HIS A 1094 10.75 -13.98 -52.28
N ILE A 1095 11.07 -13.36 -51.14
CA ILE A 1095 12.19 -12.41 -51.02
C ILE A 1095 13.53 -13.10 -51.32
N HIS A 1096 13.76 -14.29 -50.76
CA HIS A 1096 14.98 -15.06 -51.01
C HIS A 1096 15.05 -15.61 -52.44
N ALA A 1097 13.92 -16.05 -53.01
CA ALA A 1097 13.84 -16.54 -54.38
C ALA A 1097 14.18 -15.44 -55.41
N HIS A 1098 13.75 -14.20 -55.17
CA HIS A 1098 14.12 -13.05 -56.02
C HIS A 1098 15.63 -12.79 -56.06
N LYS A 1099 16.34 -13.09 -54.97
CA LYS A 1099 17.81 -12.97 -54.87
C LYS A 1099 18.55 -14.23 -55.35
N ALA A 1100 17.82 -15.25 -55.82
CA ALA A 1100 18.34 -16.58 -56.11
C ALA A 1100 19.08 -17.25 -54.94
N ASP A 1101 18.79 -16.84 -53.69
CA ASP A 1101 19.38 -17.38 -52.46
C ASP A 1101 18.55 -18.58 -51.97
N TRP A 1102 18.58 -19.64 -52.78
CA TRP A 1102 17.75 -20.84 -52.57
C TRP A 1102 18.11 -21.61 -51.29
N GLU A 1103 19.34 -21.53 -50.82
CA GLU A 1103 19.77 -22.19 -49.57
C GLU A 1103 19.10 -21.57 -48.34
N LYS A 1104 19.04 -20.23 -48.26
CA LYS A 1104 18.33 -19.57 -47.16
C LYS A 1104 16.82 -19.78 -47.25
N ALA A 1105 16.25 -19.76 -48.46
CA ALA A 1105 14.84 -20.09 -48.67
C ALA A 1105 14.50 -21.50 -48.16
N LEU A 1106 15.39 -22.49 -48.38
CA LEU A 1106 15.20 -23.85 -47.89
C LEU A 1106 15.24 -23.92 -46.36
N LYS A 1107 16.19 -23.23 -45.71
CA LYS A 1107 16.27 -23.17 -44.24
C LYS A 1107 15.00 -22.61 -43.61
N VAL A 1108 14.44 -21.53 -44.17
CA VAL A 1108 13.18 -20.93 -43.71
C VAL A 1108 12.01 -21.91 -43.82
N LEU A 1109 11.96 -22.69 -44.91
CA LEU A 1109 10.92 -23.69 -45.12
C LEU A 1109 11.07 -24.93 -44.20
N ASP A 1110 12.29 -25.35 -43.93
CA ASP A 1110 12.57 -26.45 -42.99
C ASP A 1110 12.15 -26.05 -41.56
N GLU A 1111 12.40 -24.81 -41.13
CA GLU A 1111 11.90 -24.25 -39.87
C GLU A 1111 10.37 -24.24 -39.82
N ALA A 1112 9.71 -23.72 -40.87
CA ALA A 1112 8.25 -23.70 -40.97
C ALA A 1112 7.63 -25.11 -40.87
N ASN A 1113 8.26 -26.11 -41.49
CA ASN A 1113 7.79 -27.50 -41.45
C ASN A 1113 7.93 -28.14 -40.05
N GLN A 1114 8.92 -27.73 -39.25
CA GLN A 1114 9.11 -28.19 -37.86
C GLN A 1114 8.12 -27.54 -36.88
N VAL A 1115 7.88 -26.25 -37.02
CA VAL A 1115 7.10 -25.45 -36.05
C VAL A 1115 5.59 -25.56 -36.27
N LEU A 1116 5.11 -25.60 -37.51
CA LEU A 1116 3.68 -25.61 -37.81
C LEU A 1116 3.03 -26.98 -37.53
N PRO A 1117 1.77 -27.03 -37.03
CA PRO A 1117 1.01 -28.29 -36.86
C PRO A 1117 0.70 -28.96 -38.20
N GLN A 1118 0.46 -30.27 -38.20
CA GLN A 1118 0.14 -31.04 -39.42
C GLN A 1118 -1.31 -30.79 -39.86
N THR A 1119 -1.54 -29.68 -40.54
CA THR A 1119 -2.85 -29.27 -41.08
C THR A 1119 -2.81 -29.13 -42.61
N ARG A 1120 -3.98 -29.09 -43.26
CA ARG A 1120 -4.12 -28.92 -44.74
C ARG A 1120 -3.40 -27.67 -45.26
N HIS A 1121 -3.19 -26.66 -44.43
CA HIS A 1121 -2.50 -25.43 -44.81
C HIS A 1121 -1.00 -25.65 -45.11
N LYS A 1122 -0.37 -26.74 -44.62
CA LYS A 1122 1.03 -27.07 -44.97
C LYS A 1122 1.26 -27.37 -46.46
N LEU A 1123 0.20 -27.61 -47.23
CA LEU A 1123 0.28 -27.80 -48.68
C LEU A 1123 1.06 -26.67 -49.38
N LEU A 1124 0.86 -25.41 -48.99
CA LEU A 1124 1.58 -24.25 -49.53
C LEU A 1124 3.09 -24.29 -49.21
N ILE A 1125 3.46 -24.72 -48.01
CA ILE A 1125 4.87 -24.90 -47.61
C ILE A 1125 5.51 -26.03 -48.42
N PHE A 1126 4.80 -27.15 -48.64
CA PHE A 1126 5.29 -28.23 -49.50
C PHE A 1126 5.45 -27.78 -50.95
N LYS A 1127 4.55 -26.95 -51.46
CA LYS A 1127 4.68 -26.33 -52.80
C LYS A 1127 5.97 -25.51 -52.89
N HIS A 1128 6.17 -24.57 -51.97
CA HIS A 1128 7.41 -23.77 -51.94
C HIS A 1128 8.67 -24.63 -51.76
N MET A 1129 8.65 -25.68 -50.92
CA MET A 1129 9.79 -26.59 -50.75
C MET A 1129 10.14 -27.35 -52.03
N ALA A 1130 9.15 -27.81 -52.79
CA ALA A 1130 9.40 -28.47 -54.06
C ALA A 1130 10.07 -27.51 -55.05
N THR A 1131 9.57 -26.26 -55.14
CA THR A 1131 10.14 -25.22 -56.01
C THR A 1131 11.59 -24.89 -55.64
N VAL A 1132 11.87 -24.66 -54.35
CA VAL A 1132 13.23 -24.32 -53.87
C VAL A 1132 14.20 -25.49 -54.08
N ARG A 1133 13.78 -26.73 -53.81
CA ARG A 1133 14.62 -27.92 -54.02
C ARG A 1133 14.91 -28.16 -55.50
N ALA A 1134 13.93 -27.95 -56.39
CA ALA A 1134 14.16 -28.00 -57.84
C ALA A 1134 15.18 -26.93 -58.29
N GLY A 1135 15.08 -25.71 -57.77
CA GLY A 1135 16.04 -24.62 -58.02
C GLY A 1135 17.45 -24.86 -57.46
N LEU A 1136 17.60 -25.72 -56.45
CA LEU A 1136 18.89 -26.19 -55.92
C LEU A 1136 19.43 -27.43 -56.64
N GLY A 1137 18.63 -28.09 -57.48
CA GLY A 1137 18.97 -29.40 -58.07
C GLY A 1137 18.89 -30.57 -57.08
N CYS A 1138 18.22 -30.39 -55.94
CA CYS A 1138 17.99 -31.42 -54.93
C CYS A 1138 16.75 -32.27 -55.24
N ASN A 1139 16.62 -33.45 -54.63
CA ASN A 1139 15.44 -34.30 -54.79
C ASN A 1139 14.19 -33.68 -54.13
N PHE A 1140 13.17 -33.39 -54.94
CA PHE A 1140 11.88 -32.82 -54.53
C PHE A 1140 10.71 -33.82 -54.56
N MET A 1141 10.94 -35.10 -54.88
CA MET A 1141 9.89 -36.13 -54.99
C MET A 1141 9.11 -36.34 -53.68
N VAL A 1142 9.78 -36.24 -52.54
CA VAL A 1142 9.14 -36.40 -51.21
C VAL A 1142 8.12 -35.28 -50.94
N ALA A 1143 8.41 -34.05 -51.36
CA ALA A 1143 7.49 -32.93 -51.22
C ALA A 1143 6.27 -33.11 -52.14
N ILE A 1144 6.50 -33.59 -53.37
CA ILE A 1144 5.41 -33.86 -54.32
C ILE A 1144 4.53 -35.03 -53.89
N GLN A 1145 5.09 -36.09 -53.31
CA GLN A 1145 4.29 -37.19 -52.75
C GLN A 1145 3.34 -36.72 -51.64
N LYS A 1146 3.76 -35.73 -50.85
CA LYS A 1146 2.89 -35.12 -49.82
C LYS A 1146 1.80 -34.27 -50.46
N ILE A 1147 2.13 -33.45 -51.47
CA ILE A 1147 1.15 -32.67 -52.25
C ILE A 1147 0.11 -33.58 -52.91
N SER A 1148 0.53 -34.72 -53.49
CA SER A 1148 -0.36 -35.66 -54.17
C SER A 1148 -1.37 -36.35 -53.25
N ARG A 1149 -1.08 -36.45 -51.95
CA ARG A 1149 -1.99 -37.06 -50.97
C ARG A 1149 -3.09 -36.10 -50.53
N GLU A 1150 -2.87 -34.80 -50.65
CA GLU A 1150 -3.78 -33.77 -50.14
C GLU A 1150 -4.60 -33.08 -51.25
N SER A 1151 -4.06 -32.91 -52.46
CA SER A 1151 -4.80 -32.33 -53.59
C SER A 1151 -4.35 -32.90 -54.93
N ALA A 1152 -5.13 -33.81 -55.52
CA ALA A 1152 -4.81 -34.40 -56.82
C ALA A 1152 -4.95 -33.38 -57.97
N GLU A 1153 -5.86 -32.41 -57.86
CA GLU A 1153 -6.23 -31.42 -58.91
C GLU A 1153 -5.09 -30.46 -59.29
N TYR A 1154 -4.21 -30.08 -58.35
CA TYR A 1154 -3.12 -29.12 -58.61
C TYR A 1154 -1.81 -29.75 -59.08
N LEU A 1155 -1.74 -31.08 -59.19
CA LEU A 1155 -0.48 -31.79 -59.48
C LEU A 1155 0.12 -31.46 -60.86
N PRO A 1156 -0.66 -31.41 -61.97
CA PRO A 1156 -0.11 -31.13 -63.30
C PRO A 1156 0.50 -29.73 -63.40
N GLN A 1157 -0.19 -28.72 -62.85
CA GLN A 1157 0.27 -27.34 -62.78
C GLN A 1157 1.55 -27.22 -61.95
N MET A 1158 1.65 -27.99 -60.86
CA MET A 1158 2.86 -28.04 -60.03
C MET A 1158 4.04 -28.65 -60.78
N TRP A 1159 3.84 -29.74 -61.52
CA TRP A 1159 4.88 -30.35 -62.34
C TRP A 1159 5.37 -29.43 -63.45
N ARG A 1160 4.44 -28.73 -64.13
CA ARG A 1160 4.78 -27.70 -65.13
C ARG A 1160 5.65 -26.59 -64.52
N HIS A 1161 5.25 -26.07 -63.35
CA HIS A 1161 6.03 -25.05 -62.65
C HIS A 1161 7.44 -25.55 -62.26
N LEU A 1162 7.56 -26.78 -61.76
CA LEU A 1162 8.84 -27.38 -61.39
C LEU A 1162 9.75 -27.66 -62.60
N ALA A 1163 9.16 -27.97 -63.77
CA ALA A 1163 9.92 -28.12 -65.01
C ALA A 1163 10.63 -26.81 -65.39
N ASN A 1164 9.97 -25.67 -65.19
CA ASN A 1164 10.55 -24.36 -65.50
C ASN A 1164 11.62 -23.89 -64.48
N VAL A 1165 11.59 -24.42 -63.26
CA VAL A 1165 12.48 -23.99 -62.16
C VAL A 1165 13.66 -24.95 -61.94
N SER A 1166 13.53 -26.22 -62.32
CA SER A 1166 14.57 -27.24 -62.14
C SER A 1166 15.86 -26.89 -62.88
N LYS A 1167 17.02 -26.98 -62.21
CA LYS A 1167 18.34 -26.76 -62.85
C LYS A 1167 18.86 -27.96 -63.64
N SER A 1168 18.35 -29.16 -63.37
CA SER A 1168 18.81 -30.40 -64.01
C SER A 1168 17.94 -30.74 -65.21
N THR A 1169 18.54 -30.95 -66.38
CA THR A 1169 17.85 -31.39 -67.61
C THR A 1169 17.09 -32.70 -67.41
N ALA A 1170 17.64 -33.63 -66.62
CA ALA A 1170 16.96 -34.88 -66.25
C ALA A 1170 15.77 -34.63 -65.31
N GLY A 1171 15.87 -33.64 -64.41
CA GLY A 1171 14.76 -33.22 -63.56
C GLY A 1171 13.64 -32.53 -64.35
N GLN A 1172 13.99 -31.67 -65.31
CA GLN A 1172 13.04 -31.00 -66.21
C GLN A 1172 12.27 -32.02 -67.06
N LEU A 1173 12.97 -32.96 -67.70
CA LEU A 1173 12.37 -34.06 -68.48
C LEU A 1173 11.37 -34.87 -67.65
N SER A 1174 11.76 -35.26 -66.43
CA SER A 1174 10.90 -36.02 -65.51
C SER A 1174 9.65 -35.23 -65.10
N CYS A 1175 9.78 -33.91 -64.85
CA CYS A 1175 8.65 -33.06 -64.53
C CYS A 1175 7.65 -32.96 -65.69
N PHE A 1176 8.10 -32.77 -66.93
CA PHE A 1176 7.21 -32.74 -68.09
C PHE A 1176 6.47 -34.06 -68.31
N GLN A 1177 7.17 -35.19 -68.21
CA GLN A 1177 6.54 -36.52 -68.31
C GLN A 1177 5.48 -36.73 -67.22
N ASN A 1178 5.78 -36.32 -65.99
CA ASN A 1178 4.84 -36.43 -64.88
C ASN A 1178 3.65 -35.47 -65.03
N ALA A 1179 3.84 -34.25 -65.55
CA ALA A 1179 2.77 -33.29 -65.82
C ALA A 1179 1.74 -33.86 -66.80
N VAL A 1180 2.21 -34.41 -67.93
CA VAL A 1180 1.37 -35.03 -68.97
C VAL A 1180 0.65 -36.28 -68.42
N SER A 1181 1.35 -37.12 -67.65
CA SER A 1181 0.72 -38.31 -67.05
C SER A 1181 -0.34 -37.97 -66.00
N ALA A 1182 -0.17 -36.84 -65.28
CA ALA A 1182 -1.09 -36.39 -64.25
C ALA A 1182 -2.32 -35.71 -64.86
N SER A 1183 -2.15 -34.92 -65.93
CA SER A 1183 -3.28 -34.27 -66.62
C SER A 1183 -4.21 -35.29 -67.28
N GLN A 1184 -3.66 -36.39 -67.81
CA GLN A 1184 -4.45 -37.51 -68.36
C GLN A 1184 -5.31 -38.20 -67.31
N LYS A 1185 -4.83 -38.31 -66.07
CA LYS A 1185 -5.59 -38.92 -64.97
C LYS A 1185 -6.73 -38.02 -64.46
N GLN A 1186 -6.64 -36.71 -64.70
CA GLN A 1186 -7.67 -35.75 -64.30
C GLN A 1186 -8.78 -35.55 -65.35
N GLY A 1187 -8.56 -36.00 -66.60
CA GLY A 1187 -9.54 -35.86 -67.67
C GLY A 1187 -9.63 -34.47 -68.32
N ASP A 1188 -8.69 -33.56 -68.03
CA ASP A 1188 -8.60 -32.26 -68.71
C ASP A 1188 -7.73 -32.38 -69.98
N GLU A 1189 -8.38 -32.75 -71.10
CA GLU A 1189 -7.71 -33.00 -72.37
C GLU A 1189 -7.09 -31.72 -72.98
N LEU A 1190 -7.66 -30.54 -72.71
CA LEU A 1190 -7.14 -29.24 -73.16
C LEU A 1190 -5.81 -28.88 -72.48
N GLN A 1191 -5.73 -28.98 -71.15
CA GLN A 1191 -4.45 -28.77 -70.45
C GLN A 1191 -3.38 -29.79 -70.88
N SER A 1192 -3.79 -31.02 -71.18
CA SER A 1192 -2.87 -32.06 -71.64
C SER A 1192 -2.25 -31.70 -73.00
N VAL A 1193 -3.03 -31.09 -73.90
CA VAL A 1193 -2.54 -30.57 -75.19
C VAL A 1193 -1.53 -29.45 -74.98
N ASP A 1194 -1.82 -28.46 -74.13
CA ASP A 1194 -0.90 -27.36 -73.84
C ASP A 1194 0.44 -27.87 -73.27
N TYR A 1195 0.40 -28.85 -72.35
CA TYR A 1195 1.63 -29.42 -71.77
C TYR A 1195 2.43 -30.27 -72.76
N LEU A 1196 1.77 -30.99 -73.68
CA LEU A 1196 2.43 -31.74 -74.73
C LEU A 1196 3.14 -30.82 -75.73
N MET A 1197 2.52 -29.68 -76.05
CA MET A 1197 3.11 -28.64 -76.89
C MET A 1197 4.34 -28.01 -76.24
N GLU A 1198 4.24 -27.59 -74.97
CA GLU A 1198 5.37 -27.05 -74.21
C GLU A 1198 6.50 -28.08 -74.05
N PHE A 1199 6.16 -29.35 -73.85
CA PHE A 1199 7.15 -30.41 -73.73
C PHE A 1199 7.89 -30.66 -75.05
N ALA A 1200 7.19 -30.64 -76.18
CA ALA A 1200 7.80 -30.73 -77.51
C ALA A 1200 8.75 -29.56 -77.79
N GLU A 1201 8.32 -28.34 -77.46
CA GLU A 1201 9.14 -27.13 -77.58
C GLU A 1201 10.41 -27.24 -76.72
N TRP A 1202 10.27 -27.68 -75.47
CA TRP A 1202 11.40 -27.88 -74.58
C TRP A 1202 12.38 -28.96 -75.09
N LEU A 1203 11.88 -30.10 -75.60
CA LEU A 1203 12.72 -31.16 -76.18
C LEU A 1203 13.53 -30.64 -77.37
N TYR A 1204 12.89 -29.86 -78.24
CA TYR A 1204 13.55 -29.24 -79.38
C TYR A 1204 14.62 -28.23 -78.94
N CYS A 1205 14.28 -27.33 -78.02
CA CYS A 1205 15.21 -26.31 -77.48
C CYS A 1205 16.41 -26.91 -76.73
N ASN A 1206 16.27 -28.10 -76.13
CA ASN A 1206 17.36 -28.82 -75.43
C ASN A 1206 18.10 -29.83 -76.32
N GLN A 1207 17.96 -29.76 -77.65
CA GLN A 1207 18.69 -30.57 -78.64
C GLN A 1207 18.44 -32.09 -78.56
N PHE A 1208 17.25 -32.51 -78.11
CA PHE A 1208 16.84 -33.92 -78.24
C PHE A 1208 16.58 -34.29 -79.71
N PRO A 1209 16.62 -35.59 -80.08
CA PRO A 1209 16.34 -36.02 -81.45
C PRO A 1209 15.00 -35.50 -81.95
N LEU A 1210 14.96 -35.00 -83.19
CA LEU A 1210 13.75 -34.39 -83.78
C LEU A 1210 12.53 -35.31 -83.73
N ASN A 1211 12.75 -36.61 -83.96
CA ASN A 1211 11.70 -37.63 -83.88
C ASN A 1211 11.08 -37.73 -82.47
N ASP A 1212 11.80 -37.39 -81.40
CA ASP A 1212 11.29 -37.43 -80.04
C ASP A 1212 10.51 -36.16 -79.66
N ALA A 1213 10.83 -35.01 -80.27
CA ALA A 1213 10.05 -33.78 -80.12
C ALA A 1213 8.73 -33.81 -80.92
N ILE A 1214 8.70 -34.53 -82.05
CA ILE A 1214 7.51 -34.69 -82.90
C ILE A 1214 6.45 -35.60 -82.27
N LYS A 1215 6.85 -36.62 -81.49
CA LYS A 1215 5.92 -37.59 -80.86
C LYS A 1215 4.88 -36.93 -79.93
N PRO A 1216 5.24 -36.04 -78.98
CA PRO A 1216 4.27 -35.30 -78.18
C PRO A 1216 3.32 -34.42 -79.02
N LEU A 1217 3.79 -33.84 -80.13
CA LEU A 1217 2.95 -33.02 -81.02
C LEU A 1217 1.91 -33.88 -81.75
N HIS A 1218 2.28 -35.04 -82.28
CA HIS A 1218 1.31 -35.98 -82.85
C HIS A 1218 0.28 -36.41 -81.81
N TRP A 1219 0.72 -36.65 -80.58
CA TRP A 1219 -0.19 -36.99 -79.49
C TRP A 1219 -1.15 -35.85 -79.14
N ALA A 1220 -0.67 -34.60 -79.12
CA ALA A 1220 -1.52 -33.42 -78.92
C ALA A 1220 -2.56 -33.26 -80.04
N VAL A 1221 -2.15 -33.50 -81.30
CA VAL A 1221 -3.07 -33.51 -82.46
C VAL A 1221 -4.11 -34.62 -82.32
N ASP A 1222 -3.73 -35.83 -81.91
CA ASP A 1222 -4.66 -36.94 -81.70
C ASP A 1222 -5.68 -36.65 -80.59
N LEU A 1223 -5.26 -35.97 -79.51
CA LEU A 1223 -6.14 -35.49 -78.45
C LEU A 1223 -7.13 -34.45 -78.98
N LEU A 1224 -6.65 -33.40 -79.66
CA LEU A 1224 -7.51 -32.37 -80.27
C LEU A 1224 -8.50 -32.94 -81.29
N LEU A 1225 -8.12 -33.98 -82.02
CA LEU A 1225 -8.99 -34.67 -82.98
C LEU A 1225 -10.07 -35.52 -82.29
N ARG A 1226 -9.84 -36.01 -81.05
CA ARG A 1226 -10.85 -36.69 -80.24
C ARG A 1226 -11.82 -35.74 -79.52
N MET A 1227 -11.43 -34.48 -79.36
CA MET A 1227 -12.25 -33.42 -78.76
C MET A 1227 -13.25 -32.78 -79.75
N LYS A 1228 -13.17 -33.12 -81.04
CA LYS A 1228 -14.19 -32.83 -82.06
C LYS A 1228 -15.31 -33.86 -82.00
#